data_AF-A0A9P7NTS0-F1
#
_entry.id   AF-A0A9P7NTS0-F1
#
_cell.length_a   1.000
_cell.length_b   1.000
_cell.length_c   1.000
_cell.angle_alpha   90.00
_cell.angle_beta   90.00
_cell.angle_gamma   90.00
#
_symmetry.space_group_name_H-M   'P 1'
#
loop_
_entity.id
_entity.type
_entity.pdbx_description
1 polymer ?
#
loop_
_entity_poly.entity_id
_entity_poly.type
_entity_poly.pdbx_seq_one_letter_code
_entity_poly.pdbx_strand_id
1 'polypeptide(L)'
;MASFRLTIEDGQFRDGHRRQVVLRGINVAGDAKLPSEPNRPSHISEGFFDGDSVKFHERPFSKKDAPVHFARLKRYGFNTIRYIFTWEAIESAGPGIYDEEFIQHTIEILRLAKLYGFFVFMDPHQDVWSRFTGGSGAPMWTLYACGLNPRSFAATEAAIVQNTYPKPDNFPKMIWSTNYHRLAAGTMFTLFFAGKDFAPKCIIDDMNIQDYLQDHFCNACAHLAKRIHEAGDLENDPVVGWESMNEPNRGMVGYVDLTITAKDNPLKKGTCPTMWQTFLTGMGRACEIDTWEMGGLGPYKTGRTLVDPRGQIAWLPEDYDDSRYGWKRHPGWKLGQCLWAQHGVWDTSTDTILKKHYFSVNPRTGKTIDYPEFTNSYFMDFWRHYSQSCRAHHKNCIMLMQYPTLELPPEIKGTEDDDPMMAFTPHFYDGITLMTKHWNSTWNVDVVGVLRGKYLHPAFAIKIGESAIRNCLRDQLASLRQEGLDRTGKHPCLLTEFGIPYDMDEKKAFKTGDYSSQSAALDANYFGVERSQIEGHCLWVYTVINDHERGDQWNGEDLSINSVDDKLPCTSPVPKSPTLSSSAESPLKLSTTNKHRESSLDDDIITPGNLQHTLASPSISSNRSAKDPELTNAPGLRGAEAFIRPTPTAVAGNVSYTGFDLRRCVYELKIRALKAAEEIAPTTVFVPEFHFPRDQCEVTVSAGKWELSSDDSEGPMLQRLKWWHPEGEQSLTIQGIVRKHNIAEGSAEEAGYLEQCQQGYGFNAGNCLVM
;
A
#
# COMPACT_ATOMS: atom_id res chain seq x y z
N MET A 1 -16.45 10.67 28.18
CA MET A 1 -16.18 10.01 26.88
C MET A 1 -14.70 9.64 26.87
N ALA A 2 -14.36 8.44 26.41
CA ALA A 2 -12.97 8.04 26.23
C ALA A 2 -12.25 9.06 25.32
N SER A 3 -11.01 9.44 25.67
CA SER A 3 -10.19 10.28 24.80
C SER A 3 -9.87 9.51 23.51
N PHE A 4 -10.08 10.12 22.34
CA PHE A 4 -9.71 9.56 21.02
C PHE A 4 -8.18 9.51 20.81
N ARG A 5 -7.40 10.01 21.78
CA ARG A 5 -5.95 10.00 21.75
C ARG A 5 -5.39 8.57 21.72
N LEU A 6 -4.57 8.30 20.71
CA LEU A 6 -3.75 7.10 20.59
C LEU A 6 -2.38 7.33 21.25
N THR A 7 -1.91 6.39 22.05
CA THR A 7 -0.56 6.37 22.62
C THR A 7 0.12 5.03 22.34
N ILE A 8 1.43 4.93 22.56
CA ILE A 8 2.17 3.67 22.44
C ILE A 8 2.62 3.22 23.84
N GLU A 9 2.31 1.97 24.17
CA GLU A 9 2.74 1.34 25.42
C GLU A 9 3.09 -0.13 25.15
N ASP A 10 4.32 -0.52 25.50
CA ASP A 10 4.80 -1.90 25.35
C ASP A 10 4.66 -2.43 23.92
N GLY A 11 4.96 -1.59 22.93
CA GLY A 11 4.86 -1.95 21.50
C GLY A 11 3.43 -2.12 21.01
N GLN A 12 2.43 -1.58 21.73
CA GLN A 12 1.01 -1.65 21.35
C GLN A 12 0.41 -0.25 21.28
N PHE A 13 -0.49 -0.03 20.31
CA PHE A 13 -1.32 1.17 20.30
C PHE A 13 -2.37 1.09 21.42
N ARG A 14 -2.54 2.18 22.18
CA ARG A 14 -3.44 2.27 23.34
C ARG A 14 -4.39 3.45 23.26
N ASP A 15 -5.61 3.25 23.73
CA ASP A 15 -6.55 4.33 23.99
C ASP A 15 -6.40 4.91 25.42
N GLY A 16 -7.21 5.92 25.75
CA GLY A 16 -7.23 6.54 27.08
C GLY A 16 -7.62 5.61 28.24
N HIS A 17 -8.12 4.40 27.98
CA HIS A 17 -8.42 3.36 28.97
C HIS A 17 -7.35 2.26 29.01
N ARG A 18 -6.23 2.44 28.30
CA ARG A 18 -5.14 1.47 28.12
C ARG A 18 -5.58 0.16 27.46
N ARG A 19 -6.70 0.18 26.71
CA ARG A 19 -7.06 -0.94 25.83
C ARG A 19 -6.13 -0.95 24.63
N GLN A 20 -5.71 -2.13 24.15
CA GLN A 20 -5.04 -2.22 22.85
C GLN A 20 -6.01 -1.78 21.76
N VAL A 21 -5.62 -0.84 20.91
CA VAL A 21 -6.35 -0.46 19.70
C VAL A 21 -5.75 -1.23 18.54
N VAL A 22 -6.57 -1.96 17.79
CA VAL A 22 -6.14 -2.62 16.56
C VAL A 22 -6.51 -1.72 15.39
N LEU A 23 -5.49 -1.22 14.69
CA LEU A 23 -5.69 -0.35 13.53
C LEU A 23 -5.97 -1.23 12.31
N ARG A 24 -7.22 -1.22 11.85
CA ARG A 24 -7.63 -1.81 10.58
C ARG A 24 -7.96 -0.67 9.63
N GLY A 25 -7.00 -0.38 8.77
CA GLY A 25 -7.04 0.78 7.90
C GLY A 25 -7.15 0.48 6.43
N ILE A 26 -7.23 1.57 5.68
CA ILE A 26 -7.24 1.61 4.22
C ILE A 26 -6.54 2.87 3.74
N ASN A 27 -5.90 2.76 2.59
CA ASN A 27 -5.26 3.87 1.87
C ASN A 27 -6.31 4.73 1.16
N VAL A 28 -6.33 6.03 1.44
CA VAL A 28 -7.29 7.01 0.90
C VAL A 28 -6.54 8.23 0.39
N ALA A 29 -6.48 8.50 -0.92
CA ALA A 29 -7.00 7.68 -2.00
C ALA A 29 -6.00 7.54 -3.14
N GLY A 30 -6.10 6.46 -3.92
CA GLY A 30 -5.17 6.16 -5.01
C GLY A 30 -5.16 7.25 -6.08
N ASP A 31 -6.31 7.89 -6.32
CA ASP A 31 -6.45 9.00 -7.26
C ASP A 31 -5.90 10.34 -6.74
N ALA A 32 -5.48 10.43 -5.47
CA ALA A 32 -4.73 11.58 -4.96
C ALA A 32 -3.31 11.67 -5.56
N LYS A 33 -2.86 10.63 -6.28
CA LYS A 33 -1.62 10.65 -7.08
C LYS A 33 -1.71 11.57 -8.31
N LEU A 34 -2.91 11.99 -8.69
CA LEU A 34 -3.19 12.72 -9.92
C LEU A 34 -3.96 14.02 -9.63
N PRO A 35 -3.70 15.10 -10.38
CA PRO A 35 -4.40 16.37 -10.16
C PRO A 35 -5.90 16.22 -10.42
N SER A 36 -6.71 16.99 -9.69
CA SER A 36 -8.15 17.10 -9.90
C SER A 36 -8.50 18.14 -10.95
N GLU A 37 -7.74 19.23 -11.05
CA GLU A 37 -7.97 20.29 -12.02
C GLU A 37 -6.68 20.76 -12.72
N PRO A 38 -6.66 20.72 -14.07
CA PRO A 38 -7.55 19.89 -14.88
C PRO A 38 -7.38 18.41 -14.49
N ASN A 39 -8.44 17.60 -14.60
CA ASN A 39 -8.35 16.16 -14.34
C ASN A 39 -7.41 15.53 -15.38
N ARG A 40 -6.22 15.10 -14.95
CA ARG A 40 -5.18 14.55 -15.84
C ARG A 40 -4.82 13.12 -15.44
N PRO A 41 -5.58 12.12 -15.90
CA PRO A 41 -5.17 10.74 -15.74
C PRO A 41 -3.94 10.43 -16.60
N SER A 42 -3.25 9.36 -16.22
CA SER A 42 -1.94 8.96 -16.78
C SER A 42 -1.95 8.66 -18.30
N HIS A 43 -3.11 8.36 -18.89
CA HIS A 43 -3.25 8.11 -20.33
C HIS A 43 -3.44 9.39 -21.16
N ILE A 44 -3.63 10.56 -20.55
CA ILE A 44 -3.88 11.82 -21.24
C ILE A 44 -2.58 12.63 -21.39
N SER A 45 -2.18 12.87 -22.64
CA SER A 45 -0.96 13.62 -22.97
C SER A 45 -1.13 15.14 -22.93
N GLU A 46 -2.35 15.62 -23.18
CA GLU A 46 -2.64 17.04 -23.31
C GLU A 46 -2.41 17.77 -21.99
N GLY A 47 -1.66 18.88 -22.05
CA GLY A 47 -1.31 19.66 -20.86
C GLY A 47 -0.39 18.96 -19.87
N PHE A 48 0.12 17.75 -20.14
CA PHE A 48 0.91 16.98 -19.17
C PHE A 48 2.09 17.77 -18.56
N PHE A 49 2.82 18.51 -19.40
CA PHE A 49 3.97 19.34 -18.99
C PHE A 49 3.64 20.73 -18.43
N ASP A 50 2.36 21.05 -18.24
CA ASP A 50 1.89 22.25 -17.54
C ASP A 50 1.69 21.93 -16.06
N GLY A 51 2.79 21.59 -15.37
CA GLY A 51 2.74 21.11 -13.99
C GLY A 51 2.63 22.16 -12.91
N ASP A 52 2.91 23.42 -13.23
CA ASP A 52 3.02 24.49 -12.25
C ASP A 52 1.62 25.04 -11.87
N SER A 53 0.62 24.74 -12.69
CA SER A 53 -0.75 25.27 -12.59
C SER A 53 -1.78 24.24 -12.10
N VAL A 54 -1.36 23.00 -11.84
CA VAL A 54 -2.29 21.93 -11.45
C VAL A 54 -2.81 22.11 -10.03
N LYS A 55 -4.02 21.61 -9.81
CA LYS A 55 -4.71 21.65 -8.51
C LYS A 55 -5.14 20.25 -8.07
N PHE A 56 -5.15 20.07 -6.75
CA PHE A 56 -5.54 18.84 -6.06
C PHE A 56 -6.72 19.06 -5.10
N HIS A 57 -7.40 20.19 -5.19
CA HIS A 57 -8.47 20.68 -4.29
C HIS A 57 -9.77 19.83 -4.27
N GLU A 58 -9.82 18.72 -5.02
CA GLU A 58 -10.89 17.73 -4.99
C GLU A 58 -10.34 16.31 -4.68
N ARG A 59 -9.13 16.22 -4.13
CA ARG A 59 -8.49 14.96 -3.70
C ARG A 59 -8.41 14.89 -2.17
N PRO A 60 -8.73 13.73 -1.55
CA PRO A 60 -9.08 12.45 -2.17
C PRO A 60 -10.47 12.39 -2.81
N PHE A 61 -11.36 13.32 -2.46
CA PHE A 61 -12.69 13.50 -3.07
C PHE A 61 -13.27 14.84 -2.63
N SER A 62 -14.34 15.28 -3.29
CA SER A 62 -15.05 16.50 -2.89
C SER A 62 -15.54 16.45 -1.45
N LYS A 63 -15.60 17.61 -0.80
CA LYS A 63 -16.23 17.76 0.54
C LYS A 63 -17.67 17.24 0.55
N LYS A 64 -18.38 17.40 -0.56
CA LYS A 64 -19.78 16.98 -0.71
C LYS A 64 -19.92 15.46 -0.71
N ASP A 65 -18.99 14.75 -1.34
CA ASP A 65 -19.04 13.30 -1.50
C ASP A 65 -18.36 12.56 -0.34
N ALA A 66 -17.51 13.24 0.42
CA ALA A 66 -16.81 12.72 1.59
C ALA A 66 -17.70 11.91 2.57
N PRO A 67 -18.90 12.38 2.98
CA PRO A 67 -19.79 11.58 3.84
C PRO A 67 -20.18 10.22 3.25
N VAL A 68 -20.36 10.13 1.92
CA VAL A 68 -20.71 8.88 1.23
C VAL A 68 -19.55 7.89 1.30
N HIS A 69 -18.33 8.37 1.03
CA HIS A 69 -17.13 7.56 1.04
C HIS A 69 -16.77 7.09 2.47
N PHE A 70 -16.78 7.99 3.44
CA PHE A 70 -16.50 7.64 4.84
C PHE A 70 -17.54 6.68 5.44
N ALA A 71 -18.83 6.88 5.15
CA ALA A 71 -19.87 5.96 5.58
C ALA A 71 -19.71 4.56 4.95
N ARG A 72 -19.20 4.48 3.71
CA ARG A 72 -18.89 3.21 3.05
C ARG A 72 -17.72 2.50 3.73
N LEU A 73 -16.62 3.20 3.94
CA LEU A 73 -15.43 2.64 4.59
C LEU A 73 -15.71 2.16 6.02
N LYS A 74 -16.51 2.91 6.79
CA LYS A 74 -16.96 2.47 8.13
C LYS A 74 -17.79 1.19 8.11
N ARG A 75 -18.71 1.06 7.15
CA ARG A 75 -19.50 -0.17 6.97
C ARG A 75 -18.65 -1.38 6.62
N TYR A 76 -17.52 -1.17 5.96
CA TYR A 76 -16.56 -2.24 5.67
C TYR A 76 -15.66 -2.59 6.86
N GLY A 77 -15.81 -1.90 7.99
CA GLY A 77 -15.08 -2.16 9.23
C GLY A 77 -13.70 -1.50 9.30
N PHE A 78 -13.41 -0.51 8.46
CA PHE A 78 -12.18 0.26 8.58
C PHE A 78 -12.33 1.31 9.70
N ASN A 79 -11.33 1.39 10.58
CA ASN A 79 -11.25 2.40 11.65
C ASN A 79 -10.08 3.37 11.46
N THR A 80 -9.20 3.12 10.49
CA THR A 80 -7.99 3.90 10.25
C THR A 80 -7.90 4.31 8.78
N ILE A 81 -7.37 5.49 8.50
CA ILE A 81 -7.08 5.99 7.16
C ILE A 81 -5.60 6.33 7.07
N ARG A 82 -4.91 5.74 6.10
CA ARG A 82 -3.64 6.24 5.59
C ARG A 82 -3.97 7.31 4.55
N TYR A 83 -3.83 8.58 4.93
CA TYR A 83 -4.25 9.72 4.12
C TYR A 83 -3.13 10.10 3.15
N ILE A 84 -3.35 9.78 1.89
CA ILE A 84 -2.40 9.99 0.79
C ILE A 84 -2.44 11.46 0.38
N PHE A 85 -1.28 12.11 0.37
CA PHE A 85 -1.06 13.37 -0.33
C PHE A 85 0.30 13.34 -1.02
N THR A 86 0.47 14.07 -2.11
CA THR A 86 1.76 14.17 -2.79
C THR A 86 2.44 15.49 -2.44
N TRP A 87 3.78 15.53 -2.54
CA TRP A 87 4.51 16.80 -2.43
C TRP A 87 4.05 17.80 -3.52
N GLU A 88 3.74 17.31 -4.72
CA GLU A 88 3.17 18.11 -5.80
C GLU A 88 1.85 18.77 -5.41
N ALA A 89 0.99 18.09 -4.65
CA ALA A 89 -0.27 18.68 -4.20
C ALA A 89 -0.08 19.89 -3.27
N ILE A 90 1.03 19.96 -2.54
CA ILE A 90 1.35 21.08 -1.64
C ILE A 90 2.14 22.17 -2.35
N GLU A 91 3.11 21.82 -3.21
CA GLU A 91 4.13 22.76 -3.70
C GLU A 91 4.34 22.66 -5.23
N SER A 92 3.26 22.55 -6.02
CA SER A 92 3.31 22.42 -7.49
C SER A 92 3.88 23.67 -8.20
N ALA A 93 3.53 24.86 -7.73
CA ALA A 93 3.82 26.13 -8.39
C ALA A 93 5.30 26.53 -8.34
N GLY A 94 6.07 25.96 -7.42
CA GLY A 94 7.49 26.26 -7.24
C GLY A 94 7.95 26.18 -5.79
N PRO A 95 9.26 26.21 -5.56
CA PRO A 95 9.85 26.12 -4.22
C PRO A 95 9.37 27.26 -3.33
N GLY A 96 8.86 26.91 -2.16
CA GLY A 96 8.29 27.79 -1.13
C GLY A 96 6.87 28.29 -1.41
N ILE A 97 6.22 27.86 -2.49
CA ILE A 97 4.89 28.33 -2.90
C ILE A 97 3.86 27.25 -2.60
N TYR A 98 3.26 27.33 -1.41
CA TYR A 98 2.30 26.33 -0.95
C TYR A 98 0.86 26.58 -1.45
N ASP A 99 0.18 25.52 -1.85
CA ASP A 99 -1.22 25.53 -2.26
C ASP A 99 -2.14 25.53 -1.02
N GLU A 100 -2.45 26.72 -0.54
CA GLU A 100 -3.31 26.90 0.65
C GLU A 100 -4.75 26.44 0.43
N GLU A 101 -5.22 26.37 -0.83
CA GLU A 101 -6.55 25.88 -1.17
C GLU A 101 -6.62 24.36 -0.99
N PHE A 102 -5.62 23.62 -1.49
CA PHE A 102 -5.49 22.18 -1.23
C PHE A 102 -5.35 21.87 0.27
N ILE A 103 -4.56 22.65 1.00
CA ILE A 103 -4.38 22.46 2.45
C ILE A 103 -5.71 22.69 3.19
N GLN A 104 -6.44 23.74 2.82
CA GLN A 104 -7.75 24.02 3.40
C GLN A 104 -8.77 22.91 3.09
N HIS A 105 -8.78 22.40 1.85
CA HIS A 105 -9.57 21.23 1.48
C HIS A 105 -9.23 20.02 2.37
N THR A 106 -7.95 19.71 2.53
CA THR A 106 -7.48 18.59 3.38
C THR A 106 -7.97 18.74 4.82
N ILE A 107 -7.87 19.93 5.42
CA ILE A 107 -8.39 20.19 6.78
C ILE A 107 -9.90 19.91 6.87
N GLU A 108 -10.68 20.28 5.86
CA GLU A 108 -12.12 20.03 5.83
C GLU A 108 -12.46 18.54 5.69
N ILE A 109 -11.72 17.80 4.85
CA ILE A 109 -11.86 16.34 4.72
C ILE A 109 -11.49 15.64 6.04
N LEU A 110 -10.41 16.07 6.71
CA LEU A 110 -10.00 15.53 8.01
C LEU A 110 -11.07 15.78 9.09
N ARG A 111 -11.70 16.96 9.12
CA ARG A 111 -12.84 17.22 10.02
C ARG A 111 -14.03 16.31 9.73
N LEU A 112 -14.29 15.99 8.47
CA LEU A 112 -15.32 15.02 8.14
C LEU A 112 -14.92 13.61 8.58
N ALA A 113 -13.68 13.17 8.36
CA ALA A 113 -13.19 11.87 8.82
C ALA A 113 -13.33 11.71 10.35
N LYS A 114 -13.12 12.79 11.11
CA LYS A 114 -13.33 12.86 12.56
C LYS A 114 -14.76 12.48 12.96
N LEU A 115 -15.77 12.97 12.26
CA LEU A 115 -17.19 12.67 12.55
C LEU A 115 -17.52 11.18 12.41
N TYR A 116 -16.73 10.47 11.60
CA TYR A 116 -16.86 9.03 11.43
C TYR A 116 -15.95 8.24 12.39
N GLY A 117 -15.20 8.89 13.28
CA GLY A 117 -14.32 8.22 14.24
C GLY A 117 -13.15 7.47 13.60
N PHE A 118 -12.55 8.02 12.55
CA PHE A 118 -11.32 7.47 11.96
C PHE A 118 -10.08 7.93 12.72
N PHE A 119 -9.12 7.03 12.93
CA PHE A 119 -7.73 7.42 13.15
C PHE A 119 -7.12 7.75 11.78
N VAL A 120 -6.41 8.87 11.67
CA VAL A 120 -5.78 9.28 10.41
C VAL A 120 -4.29 9.47 10.64
N PHE A 121 -3.45 8.87 9.80
CA PHE A 121 -2.05 9.28 9.70
C PHE A 121 -1.75 9.75 8.28
N MET A 122 -0.89 10.76 8.21
CA MET A 122 -0.58 11.48 6.98
C MET A 122 0.57 10.79 6.25
N ASP A 123 0.38 10.50 4.97
CA ASP A 123 1.35 9.82 4.10
C ASP A 123 1.80 10.75 2.95
N PRO A 124 3.03 11.29 3.01
CA PRO A 124 3.64 11.96 1.86
C PRO A 124 4.03 10.91 0.81
N HIS A 125 3.08 10.68 -0.09
CA HIS A 125 3.11 9.59 -1.04
C HIS A 125 3.92 9.94 -2.28
N GLN A 126 4.67 8.95 -2.76
CA GLN A 126 5.38 9.00 -4.04
C GLN A 126 5.50 7.58 -4.60
N ASP A 127 5.51 7.49 -5.92
CA ASP A 127 6.02 6.32 -6.64
C ASP A 127 7.02 6.82 -7.66
N VAL A 128 8.18 6.20 -7.73
CA VAL A 128 9.18 6.52 -8.75
C VAL A 128 9.45 8.03 -8.85
N TRP A 129 9.52 8.72 -7.71
CA TRP A 129 9.75 10.16 -7.58
C TRP A 129 8.60 11.08 -8.00
N SER A 130 8.11 11.02 -9.24
CA SER A 130 7.21 12.03 -9.81
C SER A 130 6.38 11.46 -10.97
N ARG A 131 5.24 12.09 -11.29
CA ARG A 131 4.47 11.75 -12.49
C ARG A 131 5.25 11.95 -13.78
N PHE A 132 6.22 12.86 -13.77
CA PHE A 132 7.12 13.10 -14.90
C PHE A 132 8.21 12.04 -15.06
N THR A 133 8.41 11.18 -14.06
CA THR A 133 9.33 10.04 -14.09
C THR A 133 8.59 8.70 -14.14
N GLY A 134 7.27 8.73 -14.38
CA GLY A 134 6.42 7.56 -14.61
C GLY A 134 5.62 7.11 -13.40
N GLY A 135 5.67 7.82 -12.29
CA GLY A 135 4.92 7.50 -11.08
C GLY A 135 4.10 8.67 -10.52
N SER A 136 4.38 9.11 -9.29
CA SER A 136 3.68 10.18 -8.57
C SER A 136 4.56 10.77 -7.46
N GLY A 137 4.22 11.93 -6.88
CA GLY A 137 4.89 12.44 -5.67
C GLY A 137 5.45 13.85 -5.80
N ALA A 138 6.69 13.98 -6.25
CA ALA A 138 7.42 15.24 -6.30
C ALA A 138 6.96 16.15 -7.46
N PRO A 139 6.90 17.48 -7.22
CA PRO A 139 6.52 18.46 -8.24
C PRO A 139 7.57 18.60 -9.35
N MET A 140 7.14 19.10 -10.51
CA MET A 140 7.97 19.20 -11.71
C MET A 140 9.25 20.02 -11.49
N TRP A 141 9.16 21.08 -10.68
CA TRP A 141 10.29 21.98 -10.43
C TRP A 141 11.51 21.25 -9.85
N THR A 142 11.32 20.14 -9.14
CA THR A 142 12.42 19.32 -8.61
C THR A 142 13.33 18.78 -9.70
N LEU A 143 12.75 18.38 -10.84
CA LEU A 143 13.51 17.91 -12.01
C LEU A 143 14.31 19.05 -12.63
N TYR A 144 13.72 20.23 -12.75
CA TYR A 144 14.38 21.42 -13.27
C TYR A 144 15.51 21.90 -12.33
N ALA A 145 15.28 21.88 -11.03
CA ALA A 145 16.29 22.18 -10.01
C ALA A 145 17.52 21.26 -10.17
N CYS A 146 17.29 19.98 -10.47
CA CYS A 146 18.32 18.98 -10.75
C CYS A 146 18.89 19.01 -12.17
N GLY A 147 18.50 19.97 -13.00
CA GLY A 147 19.02 20.13 -14.36
C GLY A 147 18.46 19.14 -15.38
N LEU A 148 17.40 18.40 -15.04
CA LEU A 148 16.75 17.45 -15.93
C LEU A 148 15.65 18.12 -16.77
N ASN A 149 15.49 17.66 -18.00
CA ASN A 149 14.46 18.10 -18.93
C ASN A 149 13.40 17.01 -19.15
N PRO A 150 12.26 17.03 -18.44
CA PRO A 150 11.24 15.99 -18.53
C PRO A 150 10.65 15.82 -19.94
N ARG A 151 10.72 16.85 -20.80
CA ARG A 151 10.22 16.79 -22.17
C ARG A 151 11.04 15.87 -23.07
N SER A 152 12.30 15.60 -22.72
CA SER A 152 13.20 14.74 -23.48
C SER A 152 13.24 13.29 -22.98
N PHE A 153 12.52 12.97 -21.90
CA PHE A 153 12.64 11.66 -21.26
C PHE A 153 12.16 10.51 -22.15
N ALA A 154 11.10 10.71 -22.93
CA ALA A 154 10.61 9.68 -23.85
C ALA A 154 11.63 9.35 -24.95
N ALA A 155 12.35 10.35 -25.48
CA ALA A 155 13.36 10.14 -26.51
C ALA A 155 14.63 9.47 -25.95
N THR A 156 15.04 9.87 -24.75
CA THR A 156 16.24 9.36 -24.08
C THR A 156 16.00 8.07 -23.29
N GLU A 157 14.75 7.65 -23.17
CA GLU A 157 14.27 6.70 -22.16
C GLU A 157 14.80 6.96 -20.73
N ALA A 158 15.05 8.22 -20.38
CA ALA A 158 15.38 8.62 -19.01
C ALA A 158 14.24 8.30 -18.02
N ALA A 159 13.00 8.23 -18.54
CA ALA A 159 11.85 7.61 -17.92
C ALA A 159 10.86 7.15 -19.01
N ILE A 160 10.15 6.05 -18.75
CA ILE A 160 9.01 5.56 -19.53
C ILE A 160 7.73 5.98 -18.81
N VAL A 161 6.95 6.85 -19.46
CA VAL A 161 5.78 7.52 -18.87
C VAL A 161 4.58 7.28 -19.77
N GLN A 162 3.42 6.91 -19.21
CA GLN A 162 2.23 6.63 -20.01
C GLN A 162 1.74 7.86 -20.81
N ASN A 163 1.76 9.05 -20.21
CA ASN A 163 1.32 10.30 -20.84
C ASN A 163 2.12 10.66 -22.10
N THR A 164 3.36 10.16 -22.23
CA THR A 164 4.23 10.41 -23.40
C THR A 164 4.46 9.15 -24.23
N TYR A 165 3.84 8.04 -23.85
CA TYR A 165 3.97 6.78 -24.57
C TYR A 165 3.25 6.88 -25.93
N PRO A 166 3.82 6.37 -27.05
CA PRO A 166 3.24 6.58 -28.38
C PRO A 166 1.80 6.08 -28.54
N LYS A 167 1.42 5.06 -27.76
CA LYS A 167 0.06 4.53 -27.68
C LYS A 167 -0.29 4.30 -26.21
N PRO A 168 -0.80 5.32 -25.49
CA PRO A 168 -1.01 5.23 -24.04
C PRO A 168 -1.89 4.06 -23.59
N ASP A 169 -2.84 3.64 -24.43
CA ASP A 169 -3.71 2.48 -24.17
C ASP A 169 -2.96 1.13 -24.23
N ASN A 170 -1.82 1.09 -24.90
CA ASN A 170 -0.96 -0.08 -24.99
C ASN A 170 0.24 0.01 -24.03
N PHE A 171 0.18 0.90 -23.02
CA PHE A 171 1.24 1.02 -22.03
C PHE A 171 1.42 -0.31 -21.29
N PRO A 172 2.62 -0.92 -21.31
CA PRO A 172 2.79 -2.25 -20.74
C PRO A 172 2.57 -2.26 -19.22
N LYS A 173 1.70 -3.15 -18.73
CA LYS A 173 1.40 -3.32 -17.29
C LYS A 173 2.68 -3.44 -16.45
N MET A 174 2.76 -2.81 -15.29
CA MET A 174 3.92 -2.85 -14.38
C MET A 174 5.26 -2.32 -14.93
N ILE A 175 5.34 -1.82 -16.18
CA ILE A 175 6.62 -1.30 -16.72
C ILE A 175 7.09 -0.04 -16.00
N TRP A 176 6.16 0.73 -15.43
CA TRP A 176 6.44 1.98 -14.73
C TRP A 176 7.42 1.80 -13.57
N SER A 177 7.40 0.65 -12.90
CA SER A 177 8.30 0.35 -11.77
C SER A 177 9.77 0.22 -12.20
N THR A 178 10.03 -0.09 -13.48
CA THR A 178 11.40 -0.16 -14.02
C THR A 178 12.10 1.20 -14.04
N ASN A 179 11.34 2.29 -13.95
CA ASN A 179 11.88 3.65 -13.90
C ASN A 179 12.79 3.90 -12.69
N TYR A 180 12.66 3.15 -11.58
CA TYR A 180 13.60 3.22 -10.45
C TYR A 180 15.06 2.97 -10.88
N HIS A 181 15.28 2.27 -11.99
CA HIS A 181 16.59 1.95 -12.56
C HIS A 181 16.93 2.76 -13.82
N ARG A 182 16.18 3.84 -14.08
CA ARG A 182 16.45 4.75 -15.20
C ARG A 182 17.04 6.06 -14.72
N LEU A 183 17.56 6.83 -15.68
CA LEU A 183 18.34 8.03 -15.39
C LEU A 183 17.63 8.99 -14.44
N ALA A 184 16.36 9.29 -14.70
CA ALA A 184 15.66 10.36 -13.99
C ALA A 184 15.45 9.99 -12.51
N ALA A 185 14.69 8.94 -12.21
CA ALA A 185 14.44 8.55 -10.82
C ALA A 185 15.72 8.12 -10.08
N GLY A 186 16.59 7.36 -10.75
CA GLY A 186 17.89 6.97 -10.19
C GLY A 186 18.72 8.19 -9.78
N THR A 187 18.73 9.26 -10.60
CA THR A 187 19.42 10.52 -10.26
C THR A 187 18.72 11.24 -9.12
N MET A 188 17.40 11.40 -9.18
CA MET A 188 16.64 12.19 -8.19
C MET A 188 16.78 11.62 -6.78
N PHE A 189 16.61 10.31 -6.59
CA PHE A 189 16.80 9.68 -5.27
C PHE A 189 18.25 9.77 -4.78
N THR A 190 19.23 9.67 -5.69
CA THR A 190 20.64 9.83 -5.32
C THR A 190 20.93 11.25 -4.83
N LEU A 191 20.39 12.26 -5.51
CA LEU A 191 20.54 13.65 -5.09
C LEU A 191 19.81 13.92 -3.78
N PHE A 192 18.58 13.41 -3.62
CA PHE A 192 17.78 13.58 -2.42
C PHE A 192 18.43 12.98 -1.18
N PHE A 193 18.99 11.78 -1.24
CA PHE A 193 19.57 11.13 -0.05
C PHE A 193 21.07 11.40 0.14
N ALA A 194 21.84 11.57 -0.94
CA ALA A 194 23.29 11.56 -0.89
C ALA A 194 23.97 12.58 -1.84
N GLY A 195 23.25 13.64 -2.23
CA GLY A 195 23.77 14.68 -3.12
C GLY A 195 25.03 15.39 -2.58
N LYS A 196 25.20 15.54 -1.27
CA LYS A 196 26.41 16.15 -0.70
C LYS A 196 27.67 15.31 -0.95
N ASP A 197 27.51 13.99 -0.86
CA ASP A 197 28.62 13.04 -0.95
C ASP A 197 28.96 12.69 -2.40
N PHE A 198 27.94 12.50 -3.25
CA PHE A 198 28.13 12.06 -4.65
C PHE A 198 27.91 13.15 -5.70
N ALA A 199 27.34 14.30 -5.35
CA ALA A 199 27.13 15.41 -6.25
C ALA A 199 27.49 16.78 -5.63
N PRO A 200 28.68 16.95 -5.01
CA PRO A 200 29.04 18.16 -4.27
C PRO A 200 29.04 19.45 -5.10
N LYS A 201 29.14 19.37 -6.43
CA LYS A 201 29.08 20.55 -7.31
C LYS A 201 27.65 21.04 -7.54
N CYS A 202 26.65 20.21 -7.24
CA CYS A 202 25.25 20.53 -7.47
C CYS A 202 24.74 21.47 -6.37
N ILE A 203 24.93 22.77 -6.60
CA ILE A 203 24.57 23.85 -5.68
C ILE A 203 23.61 24.82 -6.38
N ILE A 204 22.49 25.10 -5.73
CA ILE A 204 21.54 26.16 -6.09
C ILE A 204 21.23 26.99 -4.84
N ASP A 205 21.12 28.30 -4.97
CA ASP A 205 20.90 29.23 -3.85
C ASP A 205 21.89 29.03 -2.69
N ASP A 206 23.17 28.84 -3.05
CA ASP A 206 24.28 28.57 -2.13
C ASP A 206 24.10 27.32 -1.23
N MET A 207 23.14 26.45 -1.58
CA MET A 207 22.82 25.22 -0.87
C MET A 207 23.05 23.99 -1.77
N ASN A 208 23.58 22.91 -1.22
CA ASN A 208 23.68 21.66 -1.96
C ASN A 208 22.28 21.15 -2.30
N ILE A 209 22.12 20.57 -3.49
CA ILE A 209 20.83 20.06 -3.98
C ILE A 209 20.17 19.05 -3.04
N GLN A 210 20.94 18.28 -2.26
CA GLN A 210 20.41 17.38 -1.24
C GLN A 210 19.60 18.15 -0.19
N ASP A 211 20.24 19.14 0.43
CA ASP A 211 19.61 19.96 1.47
C ASP A 211 18.46 20.76 0.87
N TYR A 212 18.61 21.30 -0.35
CA TYR A 212 17.52 21.98 -1.04
C TYR A 212 16.27 21.11 -1.20
N LEU A 213 16.40 19.89 -1.72
CA LEU A 213 15.26 19.02 -1.92
C LEU A 213 14.68 18.52 -0.59
N GLN A 214 15.52 18.16 0.38
CA GLN A 214 15.06 17.68 1.69
C GLN A 214 14.35 18.79 2.47
N ASP A 215 14.92 19.99 2.52
CA ASP A 215 14.35 21.13 3.22
C ASP A 215 13.00 21.51 2.62
N HIS A 216 12.88 21.61 1.29
CA HIS A 216 11.59 21.93 0.67
C HIS A 216 10.53 20.85 0.90
N PHE A 217 10.89 19.56 0.76
CA PHE A 217 9.98 18.45 1.06
C PHE A 217 9.53 18.47 2.54
N CYS A 218 10.47 18.59 3.48
CA CYS A 218 10.16 18.59 4.90
C CYS A 218 9.37 19.84 5.31
N ASN A 219 9.69 21.01 4.75
CA ASN A 219 8.96 22.25 4.99
C ASN A 219 7.54 22.21 4.43
N ALA A 220 7.31 21.58 3.28
CA ALA A 220 5.96 21.39 2.74
C ALA A 220 5.09 20.52 3.67
N CYS A 221 5.62 19.40 4.14
CA CYS A 221 4.94 18.54 5.13
C CYS A 221 4.76 19.25 6.48
N ALA A 222 5.77 19.98 6.96
CA ALA A 222 5.70 20.77 8.20
C ALA A 222 4.69 21.91 8.09
N HIS A 223 4.55 22.53 6.91
CA HIS A 223 3.54 23.56 6.67
C HIS A 223 2.14 22.97 6.73
N LEU A 224 1.89 21.80 6.13
CA LEU A 224 0.61 21.10 6.33
C LEU A 224 0.38 20.76 7.81
N ALA A 225 1.39 20.27 8.53
CA ALA A 225 1.30 20.01 9.97
C ALA A 225 0.98 21.27 10.78
N LYS A 226 1.60 22.40 10.43
CA LYS A 226 1.32 23.72 11.03
C LYS A 226 -0.12 24.15 10.78
N ARG A 227 -0.64 24.02 9.56
CA ARG A 227 -2.01 24.40 9.23
C ARG A 227 -3.04 23.50 9.93
N ILE A 228 -2.74 22.21 10.10
CA ILE A 228 -3.52 21.28 10.93
C ILE A 228 -3.50 21.68 12.41
N HIS A 229 -2.34 22.07 12.94
CA HIS A 229 -2.19 22.59 14.30
C HIS A 229 -3.03 23.85 14.52
N GLU A 230 -2.93 24.82 13.60
CA GLU A 230 -3.68 26.09 13.64
C GLU A 230 -5.20 25.89 13.55
N ALA A 231 -5.66 24.80 12.93
CA ALA A 231 -7.08 24.44 12.90
C ALA A 231 -7.64 24.15 14.32
N GLY A 232 -6.80 23.71 15.25
CA GLY A 232 -7.07 23.59 16.68
C GLY A 232 -7.91 22.38 17.11
N ASP A 233 -8.46 21.63 16.17
CA ASP A 233 -9.42 20.55 16.45
C ASP A 233 -9.08 19.20 15.80
N LEU A 234 -7.87 19.04 15.23
CA LEU A 234 -7.49 17.85 14.45
C LEU A 234 -6.30 17.05 15.01
N GLU A 235 -5.45 17.65 15.85
CA GLU A 235 -4.28 16.96 16.42
C GLU A 235 -4.67 15.88 17.43
N ASN A 236 -4.15 14.68 17.25
CA ASN A 236 -4.48 13.46 18.02
C ASN A 236 -5.96 13.04 17.95
N ASP A 237 -6.77 13.73 17.13
CA ASP A 237 -8.20 13.48 16.91
C ASP A 237 -8.70 14.30 15.69
N PRO A 238 -8.68 13.75 14.47
CA PRO A 238 -8.40 12.37 14.11
C PRO A 238 -6.94 12.10 13.75
N VAL A 239 -6.11 13.13 13.55
CA VAL A 239 -4.75 13.00 13.02
C VAL A 239 -3.82 12.48 14.12
N VAL A 240 -3.45 11.20 14.07
CA VAL A 240 -2.62 10.55 15.10
C VAL A 240 -1.12 10.59 14.81
N GLY A 241 -0.72 10.77 13.54
CA GLY A 241 0.67 10.56 13.15
C GLY A 241 1.02 10.96 11.73
N TRP A 242 2.31 10.82 11.42
CA TRP A 242 2.93 11.12 10.12
C TRP A 242 3.87 10.00 9.71
N GLU A 243 3.72 9.50 8.50
CA GLU A 243 4.70 8.61 7.87
C GLU A 243 5.79 9.42 7.16
N SER A 244 7.01 8.87 7.07
CA SER A 244 8.20 9.58 6.54
C SER A 244 8.10 9.94 5.06
N MET A 245 8.07 8.90 4.23
CA MET A 245 8.02 8.95 2.78
C MET A 245 7.57 7.57 2.32
N ASN A 246 6.61 7.51 1.42
CA ASN A 246 6.22 6.23 0.83
C ASN A 246 7.41 5.58 0.11
N GLU A 247 7.70 4.31 0.41
CA GLU A 247 8.70 3.47 -0.28
C GLU A 247 10.00 4.18 -0.69
N PRO A 248 10.80 4.71 0.26
CA PRO A 248 12.00 5.46 -0.07
C PRO A 248 13.01 4.59 -0.83
N ASN A 249 13.52 5.09 -1.95
CA ASN A 249 14.48 4.40 -2.79
C ASN A 249 15.88 5.01 -2.66
N ARG A 250 16.93 4.19 -2.66
CA ARG A 250 18.33 4.65 -2.54
C ARG A 250 18.92 5.25 -3.83
N GLY A 251 18.18 5.22 -4.94
CA GLY A 251 18.71 5.61 -6.25
C GLY A 251 19.92 4.76 -6.63
N MET A 252 21.03 5.40 -6.97
CA MET A 252 22.31 4.75 -7.27
C MET A 252 23.19 4.52 -6.05
N VAL A 253 22.81 5.02 -4.86
CA VAL A 253 23.62 4.93 -3.64
C VAL A 253 23.86 3.46 -3.29
N GLY A 254 25.11 3.02 -3.27
CA GLY A 254 25.52 1.62 -3.09
C GLY A 254 25.46 0.75 -4.34
N TYR A 255 25.39 1.33 -5.54
CA TYR A 255 25.59 0.56 -6.77
C TYR A 255 27.04 0.12 -6.86
N VAL A 256 27.25 -1.19 -6.97
CA VAL A 256 28.60 -1.77 -7.03
C VAL A 256 29.26 -1.46 -8.36
N ASP A 257 28.60 -1.71 -9.50
CA ASP A 257 29.16 -1.46 -10.83
C ASP A 257 28.09 -0.92 -11.78
N LEU A 258 28.31 0.30 -12.30
CA LEU A 258 27.37 1.00 -13.17
C LEU A 258 27.20 0.35 -14.56
N THR A 259 28.10 -0.55 -14.96
CA THR A 259 28.13 -1.15 -16.29
C THR A 259 27.31 -2.43 -16.40
N ILE A 260 26.74 -2.91 -15.30
CA ILE A 260 25.94 -4.14 -15.25
C ILE A 260 24.59 -3.89 -14.60
N THR A 261 23.59 -4.68 -14.98
CA THR A 261 22.31 -4.72 -14.27
C THR A 261 22.47 -5.62 -13.04
N ALA A 262 22.04 -5.14 -11.87
CA ALA A 262 22.07 -5.94 -10.64
C ALA A 262 21.33 -7.28 -10.83
N LYS A 263 21.93 -8.37 -10.36
CA LYS A 263 21.40 -9.74 -10.57
C LYS A 263 20.09 -9.95 -9.81
N ASP A 264 20.03 -9.35 -8.63
CA ASP A 264 18.95 -9.32 -7.66
C ASP A 264 17.87 -8.27 -7.96
N ASN A 265 18.00 -7.45 -9.01
CA ASN A 265 16.95 -6.52 -9.42
C ASN A 265 15.69 -7.31 -9.88
N PRO A 266 14.56 -7.22 -9.15
CA PRO A 266 13.34 -7.95 -9.48
C PRO A 266 12.49 -7.23 -10.55
N LEU A 267 12.71 -5.93 -10.78
CA LEU A 267 11.93 -5.07 -11.66
C LEU A 267 12.52 -5.02 -13.07
N LYS A 268 12.28 -6.07 -13.87
CA LYS A 268 12.75 -6.17 -15.26
C LYS A 268 11.60 -6.43 -16.22
N LYS A 269 11.30 -5.44 -17.07
CA LYS A 269 10.28 -5.52 -18.12
C LYS A 269 10.53 -4.47 -19.21
N GLY A 270 10.30 -4.81 -20.47
CA GLY A 270 10.62 -3.93 -21.59
C GLY A 270 12.14 -3.70 -21.68
N THR A 271 12.57 -2.52 -22.10
CA THR A 271 13.99 -2.14 -22.08
C THR A 271 14.50 -2.03 -20.62
N CYS A 272 15.66 -2.60 -20.32
CA CYS A 272 16.28 -2.56 -19.00
C CYS A 272 17.75 -2.12 -19.11
N PRO A 273 18.02 -0.81 -19.18
CA PRO A 273 19.38 -0.31 -19.31
C PRO A 273 20.23 -0.55 -18.05
N THR A 274 21.54 -0.63 -18.22
CA THR A 274 22.49 -0.39 -17.10
C THR A 274 22.57 1.10 -16.82
N MET A 275 22.93 1.52 -15.60
CA MET A 275 23.06 2.95 -15.31
C MET A 275 24.05 3.65 -16.25
N TRP A 276 25.11 2.95 -16.66
CA TRP A 276 26.01 3.44 -17.69
C TRP A 276 25.31 3.73 -19.03
N GLN A 277 24.48 2.82 -19.51
CA GLN A 277 23.66 3.05 -20.71
C GLN A 277 22.68 4.20 -20.54
N THR A 278 22.14 4.41 -19.33
CA THR A 278 21.28 5.58 -19.04
C THR A 278 22.05 6.91 -19.13
N PHE A 279 23.35 6.94 -18.81
CA PHE A 279 24.18 8.15 -18.95
C PHE A 279 24.44 8.48 -20.42
N LEU A 280 24.70 7.45 -21.22
CA LEU A 280 24.89 7.58 -22.67
C LEU A 280 23.62 8.06 -23.37
N THR A 281 22.51 7.34 -23.19
CA THR A 281 21.20 7.72 -23.76
C THR A 281 20.72 9.08 -23.24
N GLY A 282 20.94 9.38 -21.96
CA GLY A 282 20.68 10.70 -21.38
C GLY A 282 21.47 11.84 -22.00
N MET A 283 22.59 11.56 -22.66
CA MET A 283 23.36 12.53 -23.43
C MET A 283 23.23 12.32 -24.94
N GLY A 284 22.17 11.66 -25.40
CA GLY A 284 21.82 11.58 -26.81
C GLY A 284 22.52 10.48 -27.61
N ARG A 285 23.25 9.57 -26.96
CA ARG A 285 23.92 8.44 -27.64
C ARG A 285 22.95 7.27 -27.82
N ALA A 286 23.00 6.63 -28.97
CA ALA A 286 22.26 5.40 -29.21
C ALA A 286 22.92 4.21 -28.47
N CYS A 287 22.12 3.35 -27.85
CA CYS A 287 22.58 2.16 -27.13
C CYS A 287 21.71 0.94 -27.43
N GLU A 288 22.33 -0.22 -27.62
CA GLU A 288 21.59 -1.49 -27.57
C GLU A 288 21.32 -1.88 -26.12
N ILE A 289 20.05 -1.90 -25.74
CA ILE A 289 19.58 -2.20 -24.39
C ILE A 289 18.88 -3.55 -24.39
N ASP A 290 19.17 -4.36 -23.38
CA ASP A 290 18.53 -5.65 -23.20
C ASP A 290 17.03 -5.49 -22.91
N THR A 291 16.20 -6.31 -23.57
CA THR A 291 14.75 -6.34 -23.34
C THR A 291 14.34 -7.56 -22.54
N TRP A 292 13.35 -7.40 -21.67
CA TRP A 292 12.89 -8.41 -20.72
C TRP A 292 11.37 -8.55 -20.71
N GLU A 293 10.90 -9.76 -20.44
CA GLU A 293 9.49 -10.05 -20.14
C GLU A 293 9.37 -10.81 -18.82
N MET A 294 8.17 -10.80 -18.25
CA MET A 294 7.87 -11.48 -16.99
C MET A 294 7.16 -12.82 -17.27
N GLY A 295 7.74 -13.93 -16.81
CA GLY A 295 7.14 -15.26 -16.86
C GLY A 295 6.76 -15.76 -15.46
N GLY A 296 6.17 -16.96 -15.38
CA GLY A 296 5.73 -17.54 -14.10
C GLY A 296 6.85 -17.83 -13.09
N LEU A 297 8.11 -17.94 -13.54
CA LEU A 297 9.29 -18.14 -12.69
C LEU A 297 10.13 -16.86 -12.51
N GLY A 298 9.60 -15.70 -12.93
CA GLY A 298 10.28 -14.42 -12.87
C GLY A 298 10.72 -13.88 -14.23
N PRO A 299 11.55 -12.81 -14.24
CA PRO A 299 11.92 -12.11 -15.45
C PRO A 299 12.91 -12.90 -16.29
N TYR A 300 12.73 -12.89 -17.61
CA TYR A 300 13.65 -13.49 -18.57
C TYR A 300 13.94 -12.53 -19.73
N LYS A 301 15.18 -12.59 -20.23
CA LYS A 301 15.63 -11.74 -21.32
C LYS A 301 15.03 -12.24 -22.64
N THR A 302 14.40 -11.34 -23.40
CA THR A 302 13.78 -11.62 -24.69
C THR A 302 14.62 -11.18 -25.88
N GLY A 303 15.53 -10.22 -25.69
CA GLY A 303 16.33 -9.72 -26.80
C GLY A 303 17.11 -8.46 -26.46
N ARG A 304 17.33 -7.64 -27.49
CA ARG A 304 17.93 -6.32 -27.44
C ARG A 304 17.16 -5.37 -28.35
N THR A 305 17.09 -4.11 -27.96
CA THR A 305 16.50 -3.02 -28.76
C THR A 305 17.46 -1.85 -28.78
N LEU A 306 17.64 -1.25 -29.96
CA LEU A 306 18.37 0.00 -30.10
C LEU A 306 17.50 1.15 -29.60
N VAL A 307 17.91 1.81 -28.51
CA VAL A 307 17.33 3.06 -28.05
C VAL A 307 18.17 4.20 -28.62
N ASP A 308 17.58 5.01 -29.50
CA ASP A 308 18.24 6.14 -30.16
C ASP A 308 17.52 7.46 -29.84
N PRO A 309 18.10 8.31 -28.97
CA PRO A 309 17.54 9.62 -28.67
C PRO A 309 17.62 10.63 -29.82
N ARG A 310 18.36 10.32 -30.90
CA ARG A 310 18.58 11.18 -32.07
C ARG A 310 19.12 12.56 -31.69
N GLY A 311 20.10 12.57 -30.79
CA GLY A 311 20.76 13.78 -30.29
C GLY A 311 19.98 14.56 -29.24
N GLN A 312 18.74 14.17 -28.88
CA GLN A 312 18.05 14.76 -27.74
C GLN A 312 18.75 14.33 -26.44
N ILE A 313 18.85 15.25 -25.49
CA ILE A 313 19.47 15.01 -24.18
C ILE A 313 18.44 15.17 -23.06
N ALA A 314 18.63 14.42 -21.97
CA ALA A 314 17.75 14.39 -20.81
C ALA A 314 18.00 15.56 -19.84
N TRP A 315 19.01 16.38 -20.13
CA TRP A 315 19.41 17.54 -19.33
C TRP A 315 18.87 18.83 -19.95
N LEU A 316 18.65 19.86 -19.11
CA LEU A 316 18.31 21.20 -19.58
C LEU A 316 19.45 21.75 -20.46
N PRO A 317 19.15 22.56 -21.48
CA PRO A 317 20.17 23.14 -22.35
C PRO A 317 21.07 24.13 -21.58
N GLU A 318 22.27 24.41 -22.10
CA GLU A 318 23.26 25.27 -21.46
C GLU A 318 22.75 26.70 -21.21
N ASP A 319 21.89 27.20 -22.10
CA ASP A 319 21.27 28.52 -22.07
C ASP A 319 19.89 28.55 -21.38
N TYR A 320 19.50 27.47 -20.70
CA TYR A 320 18.23 27.44 -19.97
C TYR A 320 18.19 28.52 -18.90
N ASP A 321 17.09 29.28 -18.90
CA ASP A 321 16.86 30.33 -17.91
C ASP A 321 16.15 29.78 -16.66
N ASP A 322 16.88 29.75 -15.56
CA ASP A 322 16.36 29.35 -14.24
C ASP A 322 15.32 30.35 -13.68
N SER A 323 15.06 31.49 -14.33
CA SER A 323 14.06 32.49 -13.92
C SER A 323 12.64 31.96 -13.76
N ARG A 324 12.30 30.82 -14.40
CA ARG A 324 11.01 30.13 -14.22
C ARG A 324 10.67 29.89 -12.75
N TYR A 325 11.67 29.52 -11.94
CA TYR A 325 11.50 29.24 -10.51
C TYR A 325 12.41 30.08 -9.61
N GLY A 326 13.27 30.92 -10.19
CA GLY A 326 13.96 32.00 -9.47
C GLY A 326 15.19 31.62 -8.66
N TRP A 327 15.61 30.35 -8.66
CA TRP A 327 16.86 29.93 -8.02
C TRP A 327 18.09 30.37 -8.82
N LYS A 328 19.23 30.44 -8.13
CA LYS A 328 20.54 30.76 -8.71
C LYS A 328 21.43 29.54 -8.69
N ARG A 329 21.80 29.06 -9.87
CA ARG A 329 22.73 27.94 -10.01
C ARG A 329 24.17 28.38 -9.84
N HIS A 330 24.91 27.64 -9.01
CA HIS A 330 26.33 27.89 -8.85
C HIS A 330 27.06 27.68 -10.19
N PRO A 331 28.01 28.56 -10.60
CA PRO A 331 28.69 28.46 -11.90
C PRO A 331 29.44 27.13 -12.15
N GLY A 332 29.75 26.41 -11.07
CA GLY A 332 30.36 25.08 -11.12
C GLY A 332 29.43 23.94 -11.54
N TRP A 333 28.11 24.16 -11.56
CA TRP A 333 27.11 23.22 -12.06
C TRP A 333 26.61 23.67 -13.43
N LYS A 334 27.17 23.07 -14.48
CA LYS A 334 26.86 23.45 -15.86
C LYS A 334 25.64 22.72 -16.39
N LEU A 335 24.68 23.45 -16.94
CA LEU A 335 23.59 22.86 -17.73
C LEU A 335 24.10 22.43 -19.11
N GLY A 336 23.31 21.64 -19.83
CA GLY A 336 23.68 21.03 -21.12
C GLY A 336 24.62 19.83 -21.00
N GLN A 337 25.04 19.47 -19.78
CA GLN A 337 26.00 18.41 -19.51
C GLN A 337 25.47 17.42 -18.46
N CYS A 338 25.83 16.15 -18.60
CA CYS A 338 25.51 15.14 -17.59
C CYS A 338 26.17 15.48 -16.26
N LEU A 339 25.41 15.53 -15.15
CA LEU A 339 26.00 15.86 -13.85
C LEU A 339 27.08 14.86 -13.45
N TRP A 340 26.91 13.58 -13.78
CA TRP A 340 27.86 12.53 -13.39
C TRP A 340 29.18 12.67 -14.16
N ALA A 341 29.15 13.16 -15.41
CA ALA A 341 30.36 13.52 -16.15
C ALA A 341 31.09 14.68 -15.46
N GLN A 342 30.35 15.70 -14.99
CA GLN A 342 30.93 16.83 -14.24
C GLN A 342 31.62 16.40 -12.93
N HIS A 343 31.22 15.26 -12.36
CA HIS A 343 31.85 14.64 -11.19
C HIS A 343 32.96 13.62 -11.54
N GLY A 344 33.31 13.50 -12.82
CA GLY A 344 34.36 12.64 -13.32
C GLY A 344 34.01 11.14 -13.25
N VAL A 345 32.72 10.81 -13.31
CA VAL A 345 32.26 9.42 -13.37
C VAL A 345 32.55 8.81 -14.76
N TRP A 346 32.48 9.63 -15.81
CA TRP A 346 32.73 9.23 -17.19
C TRP A 346 33.17 10.43 -18.04
N ASP A 347 33.78 10.14 -19.20
CA ASP A 347 34.24 11.13 -20.18
C ASP A 347 33.30 11.18 -21.40
N THR A 348 32.69 12.33 -21.63
CA THR A 348 31.73 12.58 -22.72
C THR A 348 32.38 12.70 -24.09
N SER A 349 33.69 12.90 -24.19
CA SER A 349 34.39 13.04 -25.46
C SER A 349 34.79 11.68 -26.05
N THR A 350 35.10 10.73 -25.19
CA THR A 350 35.50 9.36 -25.55
C THR A 350 34.40 8.34 -25.33
N ASP A 351 33.28 8.74 -24.69
CA ASP A 351 32.19 7.88 -24.23
C ASP A 351 32.73 6.69 -23.39
N THR A 352 33.64 6.99 -22.45
CA THR A 352 34.26 5.99 -21.57
C THR A 352 33.89 6.20 -20.11
N ILE A 353 33.61 5.10 -19.41
CA ILE A 353 33.39 5.13 -17.96
C ILE A 353 34.74 5.23 -17.23
N LEU A 354 34.85 6.19 -16.32
CA LEU A 354 36.09 6.44 -15.56
C LEU A 354 36.00 5.86 -14.14
N LYS A 355 34.82 5.91 -13.51
CA LYS A 355 34.58 5.45 -12.13
C LYS A 355 33.34 4.58 -12.05
N LYS A 356 33.45 3.33 -12.51
CA LYS A 356 32.31 2.39 -12.51
C LYS A 356 31.78 2.02 -11.12
N HIS A 357 32.58 2.23 -10.06
CA HIS A 357 32.25 1.97 -8.66
C HIS A 357 31.93 3.25 -7.86
N TYR A 358 31.57 4.36 -8.53
CA TYR A 358 31.50 5.69 -7.90
C TYR A 358 30.58 5.76 -6.67
N PHE A 359 29.48 5.00 -6.67
CA PHE A 359 28.47 5.04 -5.61
C PHE A 359 28.62 3.91 -4.57
N SER A 360 29.65 3.06 -4.68
CA SER A 360 29.71 1.82 -3.89
C SER A 360 30.25 1.99 -2.46
N VAL A 361 30.88 3.13 -2.16
CA VAL A 361 31.55 3.39 -0.88
C VAL A 361 31.04 4.70 -0.29
N ASN A 362 30.73 4.69 1.00
CA ASN A 362 30.35 5.87 1.76
C ASN A 362 31.57 6.78 1.94
N PRO A 363 31.60 7.99 1.36
CA PRO A 363 32.76 8.88 1.47
C PRO A 363 33.03 9.35 2.90
N ARG A 364 32.01 9.35 3.77
CA ARG A 364 32.12 9.76 5.18
C ARG A 364 32.79 8.71 6.05
N THR A 365 32.57 7.42 5.76
CA THR A 365 32.98 6.30 6.63
C THR A 365 33.99 5.35 5.99
N GLY A 366 34.14 5.38 4.66
CA GLY A 366 34.94 4.43 3.89
C GLY A 366 34.34 3.02 3.77
N LYS A 367 33.12 2.79 4.27
CA LYS A 367 32.44 1.49 4.21
C LYS A 367 31.77 1.27 2.85
N THR A 368 31.72 0.02 2.40
CA THR A 368 30.84 -0.38 1.28
C THR A 368 29.38 -0.10 1.65
N ILE A 369 28.63 0.48 0.73
CA ILE A 369 27.21 0.76 0.95
C ILE A 369 26.37 -0.41 0.45
N ASP A 370 25.79 -1.14 1.38
CA ASP A 370 24.64 -2.01 1.17
C ASP A 370 23.36 -1.34 1.72
N TYR A 371 22.23 -2.06 1.73
CA TYR A 371 20.98 -1.51 2.27
C TYR A 371 21.05 -1.19 3.77
N PRO A 372 21.64 -2.05 4.64
CA PRO A 372 21.91 -1.70 6.03
C PRO A 372 22.74 -0.41 6.21
N GLU A 373 23.83 -0.22 5.46
CA GLU A 373 24.62 1.01 5.55
C GLU A 373 23.81 2.21 5.04
N PHE A 374 23.04 2.08 3.96
CA PHE A 374 22.15 3.14 3.48
C PHE A 374 21.10 3.54 4.52
N THR A 375 20.41 2.55 5.10
CA THR A 375 19.36 2.77 6.10
C THR A 375 19.92 3.38 7.38
N ASN A 376 21.09 2.94 7.84
CA ASN A 376 21.73 3.45 9.05
C ASN A 376 22.44 4.81 8.89
N SER A 377 22.63 5.30 7.66
CA SER A 377 23.32 6.57 7.38
C SER A 377 22.39 7.57 6.70
N TYR A 378 22.32 7.55 5.37
CA TYR A 378 21.60 8.54 4.55
C TYR A 378 20.10 8.60 4.85
N PHE A 379 19.45 7.44 5.07
CA PHE A 379 18.05 7.43 5.45
C PHE A 379 17.83 8.00 6.87
N MET A 380 18.67 7.64 7.85
CA MET A 380 18.56 8.19 9.20
C MET A 380 18.80 9.71 9.25
N ASP A 381 19.68 10.24 8.40
CA ASP A 381 19.88 11.69 8.27
C ASP A 381 18.56 12.38 7.85
N PHE A 382 17.89 11.85 6.83
CA PHE A 382 16.58 12.33 6.39
C PHE A 382 15.48 12.12 7.45
N TRP A 383 15.41 10.93 8.06
CA TRP A 383 14.41 10.58 9.07
C TRP A 383 14.41 11.57 10.25
N ARG A 384 15.61 11.89 10.77
CA ARG A 384 15.76 12.85 11.87
C ARG A 384 15.26 14.23 11.48
N HIS A 385 15.62 14.71 10.29
CA HIS A 385 15.16 16.00 9.78
C HIS A 385 13.63 16.01 9.65
N TYR A 386 13.04 15.00 9.00
CA TYR A 386 11.61 14.92 8.78
C TYR A 386 10.81 14.83 10.09
N SER A 387 11.25 13.97 11.02
CA SER A 387 10.62 13.78 12.33
C SER A 387 10.63 15.08 13.15
N GLN A 388 11.76 15.79 13.17
CA GLN A 388 11.87 17.09 13.84
C GLN A 388 10.94 18.14 13.21
N SER A 389 10.84 18.16 11.88
CA SER A 389 10.00 19.11 11.13
C SER A 389 8.51 18.91 11.42
N CYS A 390 8.02 17.66 11.44
CA CYS A 390 6.64 17.37 11.80
C CYS A 390 6.33 17.74 13.26
N ARG A 391 7.23 17.38 14.19
CA ARG A 391 7.04 17.61 15.64
C ARG A 391 7.24 19.06 16.07
N ALA A 392 7.82 19.90 15.24
CA ALA A 392 7.82 21.35 15.45
C ALA A 392 6.38 21.90 15.59
N HIS A 393 5.41 21.25 14.94
CA HIS A 393 4.00 21.63 14.97
C HIS A 393 3.13 20.60 15.71
N HIS A 394 3.23 19.31 15.36
CA HIS A 394 2.43 18.25 15.99
C HIS A 394 3.27 17.48 17.04
N LYS A 395 3.51 18.08 18.20
CA LYS A 395 4.50 17.62 19.22
C LYS A 395 4.37 16.16 19.67
N ASN A 396 3.15 15.64 19.78
CA ASN A 396 2.88 14.31 20.34
C ASN A 396 2.47 13.28 19.28
N CYS A 397 2.72 13.56 18.00
CA CYS A 397 2.36 12.65 16.93
C CYS A 397 3.15 11.34 17.01
N ILE A 398 2.50 10.25 16.60
CA ILE A 398 3.19 9.00 16.30
C ILE A 398 3.98 9.22 15.01
N MET A 399 5.29 8.99 15.05
CA MET A 399 6.13 8.99 13.85
C MET A 399 6.15 7.59 13.25
N LEU A 400 5.71 7.45 12.01
CA LEU A 400 5.66 6.17 11.31
C LEU A 400 6.87 6.06 10.37
N MET A 401 7.78 5.14 10.69
CA MET A 401 9.03 4.94 9.96
C MET A 401 8.82 3.98 8.80
N GLN A 402 8.56 4.55 7.62
CA GLN A 402 8.68 3.82 6.37
C GLN A 402 10.12 3.86 5.90
N TYR A 403 10.70 2.68 5.71
CA TYR A 403 12.04 2.44 5.21
C TYR A 403 11.97 1.74 3.84
N PRO A 404 13.08 1.55 3.10
CA PRO A 404 13.00 0.94 1.78
C PRO A 404 12.29 -0.42 1.77
N THR A 405 11.38 -0.61 0.81
CA THR A 405 10.47 -1.76 0.75
C THR A 405 11.22 -3.10 0.77
N LEU A 406 10.78 -4.02 1.66
CA LEU A 406 11.35 -5.35 1.89
C LEU A 406 12.83 -5.38 2.35
N GLU A 407 13.43 -4.23 2.64
CA GLU A 407 14.78 -4.15 3.21
C GLU A 407 14.75 -4.23 4.74
N LEU A 408 15.92 -4.23 5.38
CA LEU A 408 15.99 -4.21 6.84
C LEU A 408 15.75 -2.78 7.36
N PRO A 409 14.93 -2.58 8.41
CA PRO A 409 14.79 -1.28 9.08
C PRO A 409 16.12 -0.84 9.70
N PRO A 410 16.35 0.46 9.97
CA PRO A 410 17.60 0.90 10.59
C PRO A 410 17.78 0.31 12.01
N GLU A 411 19.03 0.19 12.43
CA GLU A 411 19.43 -0.35 13.74
C GLU A 411 19.55 0.76 14.77
N ILE A 412 18.41 1.09 15.36
CA ILE A 412 18.24 2.21 16.28
C ILE A 412 17.86 1.78 17.70
N LYS A 413 17.59 0.49 17.93
CA LYS A 413 17.21 -0.04 19.24
C LYS A 413 18.23 0.35 20.32
N GLY A 414 17.74 0.97 21.40
CA GLY A 414 18.55 1.46 22.51
C GLY A 414 19.41 2.69 22.21
N THR A 415 19.27 3.30 21.03
CA THR A 415 19.91 4.57 20.68
C THR A 415 18.98 5.75 20.99
N GLU A 416 19.43 6.99 20.76
CA GLU A 416 18.58 8.18 20.90
C GLU A 416 17.43 8.24 19.87
N ASP A 417 17.56 7.52 18.76
CA ASP A 417 16.53 7.40 17.73
C ASP A 417 15.46 6.33 18.07
N ASP A 418 15.65 5.53 19.15
CA ASP A 418 14.66 4.59 19.69
C ASP A 418 13.52 5.36 20.40
N ASP A 419 12.66 5.95 19.59
CA ASP A 419 11.63 6.88 20.03
C ASP A 419 10.37 6.17 20.54
N PRO A 420 9.93 6.40 21.79
CA PRO A 420 8.76 5.73 22.37
C PRO A 420 7.43 6.05 21.67
N MET A 421 7.37 7.12 20.86
CA MET A 421 6.21 7.50 20.05
C MET A 421 6.45 7.25 18.56
N MET A 422 7.00 6.08 18.24
CA MET A 422 7.26 5.63 16.88
C MET A 422 6.57 4.28 16.60
N ALA A 423 6.19 4.07 15.34
CA ALA A 423 5.87 2.76 14.78
C ALA A 423 6.75 2.51 13.55
N PHE A 424 7.17 1.27 13.29
CA PHE A 424 7.84 0.93 12.04
C PHE A 424 6.81 0.34 11.06
N THR A 425 6.93 0.69 9.78
CA THR A 425 5.83 0.50 8.83
C THR A 425 6.24 -0.24 7.57
N PRO A 426 6.44 -1.58 7.58
CA PRO A 426 6.77 -2.30 6.36
C PRO A 426 5.61 -2.28 5.36
N HIS A 427 5.94 -2.53 4.09
CA HIS A 427 4.98 -2.93 3.06
C HIS A 427 5.16 -4.39 2.67
N PHE A 428 4.08 -5.02 2.21
CA PHE A 428 4.16 -6.37 1.67
C PHE A 428 3.10 -6.61 0.59
N TYR A 429 3.54 -7.11 -0.57
CA TYR A 429 2.68 -7.64 -1.60
C TYR A 429 3.12 -9.05 -1.96
N ASP A 430 2.17 -9.94 -2.28
CA ASP A 430 2.48 -11.21 -2.93
C ASP A 430 3.00 -10.92 -4.35
N GLY A 431 4.33 -10.90 -4.49
CA GLY A 431 5.00 -10.53 -5.73
C GLY A 431 4.62 -11.40 -6.92
N ILE A 432 4.27 -12.68 -6.72
CA ILE A 432 3.84 -13.55 -7.83
C ILE A 432 2.48 -13.09 -8.33
N THR A 433 1.51 -12.94 -7.43
CA THR A 433 0.15 -12.51 -7.77
C THR A 433 0.15 -11.10 -8.38
N LEU A 434 0.91 -10.17 -7.80
CA LEU A 434 1.01 -8.80 -8.29
C LEU A 434 1.61 -8.73 -9.70
N MET A 435 2.74 -9.40 -9.94
CA MET A 435 3.45 -9.32 -11.22
C MET A 435 2.76 -10.10 -12.34
N THR A 436 2.11 -11.21 -12.03
CA THR A 436 1.42 -12.06 -13.03
C THR A 436 -0.05 -11.68 -13.21
N LYS A 437 -0.62 -10.89 -12.29
CA LYS A 437 -2.06 -10.61 -12.21
C LYS A 437 -2.90 -11.89 -12.26
N HIS A 438 -2.47 -12.89 -11.50
CA HIS A 438 -3.10 -14.20 -11.41
C HIS A 438 -2.92 -14.77 -10.00
N TRP A 439 -4.01 -15.21 -9.38
CA TRP A 439 -3.94 -15.93 -8.11
C TRP A 439 -3.62 -17.40 -8.33
N ASN A 440 -2.47 -17.85 -7.83
CA ASN A 440 -2.07 -19.25 -7.89
C ASN A 440 -2.28 -19.93 -6.53
N SER A 441 -3.33 -20.76 -6.43
CA SER A 441 -3.64 -21.51 -5.22
C SER A 441 -2.83 -22.81 -5.05
N THR A 442 -2.00 -23.17 -6.04
CA THR A 442 -1.22 -24.42 -6.05
C THR A 442 0.17 -24.22 -5.49
N TRP A 443 0.84 -23.11 -5.80
CA TRP A 443 2.16 -22.83 -5.24
C TRP A 443 2.47 -21.33 -5.12
N ASN A 444 3.36 -20.98 -4.20
CA ASN A 444 3.91 -19.63 -4.00
C ASN A 444 5.36 -19.72 -3.47
N VAL A 445 6.02 -18.60 -3.16
CA VAL A 445 7.43 -18.50 -2.74
C VAL A 445 7.56 -17.65 -1.48
N ASP A 446 8.41 -18.09 -0.54
CA ASP A 446 8.88 -17.30 0.60
C ASP A 446 9.93 -16.28 0.14
N VAL A 447 9.48 -15.16 -0.44
CA VAL A 447 10.34 -14.10 -0.99
C VAL A 447 11.20 -13.45 0.09
N VAL A 448 10.62 -13.13 1.26
CA VAL A 448 11.39 -12.56 2.39
C VAL A 448 12.50 -13.53 2.80
N GLY A 449 12.19 -14.82 2.95
CA GLY A 449 13.21 -15.84 3.26
C GLY A 449 14.32 -15.94 2.20
N VAL A 450 13.99 -15.80 0.90
CA VAL A 450 15.01 -15.75 -0.17
C VAL A 450 15.88 -14.51 -0.03
N LEU A 451 15.30 -13.34 0.16
CA LEU A 451 16.03 -12.06 0.32
C LEU A 451 16.95 -12.08 1.55
N ARG A 452 16.56 -12.79 2.61
CA ARG A 452 17.37 -12.96 3.83
C ARG A 452 18.35 -14.13 3.77
N GLY A 453 18.46 -14.84 2.65
CA GLY A 453 19.38 -15.98 2.51
C GLY A 453 19.03 -17.17 3.41
N LYS A 454 17.76 -17.31 3.81
CA LYS A 454 17.25 -18.38 4.70
C LYS A 454 17.40 -19.78 4.10
N TYR A 455 17.51 -19.88 2.79
CA TYR A 455 17.53 -21.14 2.04
C TYR A 455 18.88 -21.38 1.37
N LEU A 456 19.39 -22.61 1.46
CA LEU A 456 20.60 -23.04 0.74
C LEU A 456 20.47 -22.91 -0.79
N HIS A 457 19.24 -23.03 -1.29
CA HIS A 457 18.89 -22.83 -2.69
C HIS A 457 17.46 -22.26 -2.80
N PRO A 458 17.18 -21.27 -3.68
CA PRO A 458 15.86 -20.63 -3.79
C PRO A 458 14.69 -21.61 -4.02
N ALA A 459 14.94 -22.76 -4.64
CA ALA A 459 13.91 -23.80 -4.83
C ALA A 459 13.26 -24.29 -3.52
N PHE A 460 13.97 -24.23 -2.39
CA PHE A 460 13.42 -24.60 -1.07
C PHE A 460 12.47 -23.55 -0.48
N ALA A 461 12.40 -22.37 -1.10
CA ALA A 461 11.43 -21.34 -0.74
C ALA A 461 10.03 -21.59 -1.33
N ILE A 462 9.89 -22.53 -2.27
CA ILE A 462 8.61 -22.88 -2.90
C ILE A 462 7.69 -23.55 -1.87
N LYS A 463 6.46 -23.08 -1.78
CA LYS A 463 5.39 -23.61 -0.91
C LYS A 463 4.28 -24.14 -1.78
N ILE A 464 3.85 -25.37 -1.54
CA ILE A 464 2.87 -26.10 -2.37
C ILE A 464 1.60 -26.35 -1.56
N GLY A 465 0.45 -26.01 -2.14
CA GLY A 465 -0.88 -26.12 -1.56
C GLY A 465 -1.31 -24.86 -0.81
N GLU A 466 -2.60 -24.53 -0.90
CA GLU A 466 -3.17 -23.29 -0.36
C GLU A 466 -2.85 -23.08 1.14
N SER A 467 -2.92 -24.14 1.95
CA SER A 467 -2.55 -24.07 3.37
C SER A 467 -1.09 -23.66 3.57
N ALA A 468 -0.17 -24.16 2.75
CA ALA A 468 1.25 -23.79 2.83
C ALA A 468 1.47 -22.36 2.35
N ILE A 469 0.74 -21.91 1.32
CA ILE A 469 0.78 -20.53 0.81
C ILE A 469 0.29 -19.55 1.88
N ARG A 470 -0.87 -19.79 2.47
CA ARG A 470 -1.44 -18.97 3.55
C ARG A 470 -0.50 -18.88 4.76
N ASN A 471 0.08 -20.01 5.18
CA ASN A 471 1.09 -20.02 6.25
C ASN A 471 2.37 -19.28 5.84
N CYS A 472 2.79 -19.34 4.58
CA CYS A 472 3.92 -18.60 4.06
C CYS A 472 3.71 -17.08 4.17
N LEU A 473 2.54 -16.58 3.76
CA LEU A 473 2.18 -15.17 3.88
C LEU A 473 2.24 -14.72 5.35
N ARG A 474 1.66 -15.51 6.27
CA ARG A 474 1.77 -15.27 7.72
C ARG A 474 3.22 -15.19 8.19
N ASP A 475 4.02 -16.19 7.84
CA ASP A 475 5.40 -16.33 8.36
C ASP A 475 6.32 -15.24 7.82
N GLN A 476 6.12 -14.79 6.58
CA GLN A 476 6.84 -13.64 6.02
C GLN A 476 6.52 -12.35 6.77
N LEU A 477 5.23 -12.07 7.00
CA LEU A 477 4.80 -10.90 7.76
C LEU A 477 5.27 -10.94 9.22
N ALA A 478 5.23 -12.11 9.86
CA ALA A 478 5.78 -12.29 11.20
C ALA A 478 7.29 -12.06 11.24
N SER A 479 8.01 -12.45 10.18
CA SER A 479 9.45 -12.20 10.04
C SER A 479 9.74 -10.71 9.93
N LEU A 480 9.01 -9.96 9.08
CA LEU A 480 9.14 -8.51 8.97
C LEU A 480 8.88 -7.79 10.30
N ARG A 481 7.85 -8.22 11.04
CA ARG A 481 7.58 -7.72 12.39
C ARG A 481 8.74 -7.99 13.34
N GLN A 482 9.29 -9.20 13.33
CA GLN A 482 10.40 -9.56 14.20
C GLN A 482 11.67 -8.76 13.88
N GLU A 483 11.98 -8.57 12.60
CA GLU A 483 13.10 -7.72 12.14
C GLU A 483 12.98 -6.29 12.69
N GLY A 484 11.79 -5.71 12.66
CA GLY A 484 11.53 -4.40 13.25
C GLY A 484 11.74 -4.37 14.76
N LEU A 485 11.25 -5.38 15.50
CA LEU A 485 11.47 -5.47 16.96
C LEU A 485 12.94 -5.64 17.35
N ASP A 486 13.69 -6.36 16.51
CA ASP A 486 15.11 -6.62 16.74
C ASP A 486 15.95 -5.38 16.49
N ARG A 487 15.65 -4.61 15.42
CA ARG A 487 16.48 -3.47 15.00
C ARG A 487 16.00 -2.11 15.53
N THR A 488 14.69 -1.91 15.72
CA THR A 488 14.14 -0.59 16.09
C THR A 488 13.73 -0.46 17.55
N GLY A 489 13.52 -1.59 18.26
CA GLY A 489 13.04 -1.57 19.63
C GLY A 489 11.60 -2.07 19.77
N LYS A 490 11.02 -1.90 20.95
CA LYS A 490 9.68 -2.43 21.27
C LYS A 490 8.59 -1.47 20.81
N HIS A 491 8.42 -1.37 19.50
CA HIS A 491 7.45 -0.50 18.83
C HIS A 491 6.37 -1.32 18.10
N PRO A 492 5.16 -0.75 17.89
CA PRO A 492 4.16 -1.39 17.06
C PRO A 492 4.63 -1.55 15.62
N CYS A 493 4.29 -2.68 15.00
CA CYS A 493 4.35 -2.86 13.55
C CYS A 493 3.01 -2.47 12.94
N LEU A 494 3.03 -1.54 11.98
CA LEU A 494 1.85 -1.21 11.17
C LEU A 494 2.15 -1.51 9.71
N LEU A 495 1.52 -2.53 9.14
CA LEU A 495 1.65 -2.86 7.71
C LEU A 495 0.88 -1.82 6.90
N THR A 496 1.54 -0.76 6.43
CA THR A 496 0.86 0.41 5.83
C THR A 496 0.38 0.18 4.40
N GLU A 497 0.87 -0.87 3.73
CA GLU A 497 0.32 -1.36 2.47
C GLU A 497 0.42 -2.87 2.31
N PHE A 498 -0.68 -3.43 1.81
CA PHE A 498 -0.79 -4.75 1.20
C PHE A 498 -2.05 -4.79 0.33
N GLY A 499 -2.12 -5.69 -0.63
CA GLY A 499 -3.30 -5.78 -1.50
C GLY A 499 -3.14 -6.76 -2.65
N ILE A 500 -4.09 -6.71 -3.58
CA ILE A 500 -4.13 -7.56 -4.77
C ILE A 500 -4.57 -6.73 -5.99
N PRO A 501 -4.18 -7.13 -7.22
CA PRO A 501 -4.79 -6.59 -8.42
C PRO A 501 -6.23 -7.13 -8.60
N TYR A 502 -7.17 -6.31 -9.05
CA TYR A 502 -8.52 -6.71 -9.40
C TYR A 502 -8.68 -7.06 -10.89
N ASP A 503 -7.80 -6.55 -11.76
CA ASP A 503 -7.78 -6.85 -13.21
C ASP A 503 -7.10 -8.21 -13.54
N MET A 504 -7.21 -9.18 -12.63
CA MET A 504 -6.65 -10.53 -12.81
C MET A 504 -7.23 -11.25 -14.01
N ASP A 505 -6.44 -12.19 -14.56
CA ASP A 505 -6.87 -13.11 -15.62
C ASP A 505 -7.48 -12.38 -16.82
N GLU A 506 -6.80 -11.30 -17.26
CA GLU A 506 -7.26 -10.45 -18.36
C GLU A 506 -8.68 -9.88 -18.14
N LYS A 507 -8.90 -9.35 -16.93
CA LYS A 507 -10.18 -8.72 -16.52
C LYS A 507 -11.36 -9.68 -16.55
N LYS A 508 -11.12 -10.98 -16.30
CA LYS A 508 -12.18 -12.01 -16.33
C LYS A 508 -13.38 -11.63 -15.47
N ALA A 509 -13.14 -11.17 -14.24
CA ALA A 509 -14.19 -10.78 -13.31
C ALA A 509 -15.10 -9.66 -13.86
N PHE A 510 -14.56 -8.74 -14.66
CA PHE A 510 -15.31 -7.62 -15.23
C PHE A 510 -16.18 -8.06 -16.42
N LYS A 511 -15.87 -9.24 -17.00
CA LYS A 511 -16.67 -9.88 -18.06
C LYS A 511 -17.78 -10.76 -17.48
N THR A 512 -17.58 -11.32 -16.29
CA THR A 512 -18.45 -12.37 -15.72
C THR A 512 -19.19 -11.98 -14.44
N GLY A 513 -18.75 -10.94 -13.74
CA GLY A 513 -19.20 -10.60 -12.38
C GLY A 513 -18.65 -11.53 -11.29
N ASP A 514 -17.80 -12.51 -11.64
CA ASP A 514 -17.25 -13.52 -10.71
C ASP A 514 -15.87 -13.07 -10.20
N TYR A 515 -15.83 -12.64 -8.93
CA TYR A 515 -14.63 -12.19 -8.24
C TYR A 515 -13.98 -13.28 -7.38
N SER A 516 -14.31 -14.56 -7.58
CA SER A 516 -13.81 -15.66 -6.74
C SER A 516 -12.29 -15.73 -6.62
N SER A 517 -11.56 -15.42 -7.71
CA SER A 517 -10.08 -15.37 -7.73
C SER A 517 -9.55 -14.25 -6.83
N GLN A 518 -10.14 -13.06 -6.93
CA GLN A 518 -9.80 -11.89 -6.12
C GLN A 518 -10.16 -12.12 -4.65
N SER A 519 -11.34 -12.68 -4.36
CA SER A 519 -11.75 -13.02 -3.00
C SER A 519 -10.83 -14.04 -2.34
N ALA A 520 -10.43 -15.09 -3.08
CA ALA A 520 -9.49 -16.08 -2.57
C ALA A 520 -8.10 -15.48 -2.30
N ALA A 521 -7.58 -14.67 -3.21
CA ALA A 521 -6.28 -14.01 -3.05
C ALA A 521 -6.28 -13.04 -1.88
N LEU A 522 -7.32 -12.20 -1.75
CA LEU A 522 -7.42 -11.22 -0.68
C LEU A 522 -7.66 -11.88 0.69
N ASP A 523 -8.47 -12.93 0.76
CA ASP A 523 -8.65 -13.71 1.99
C ASP A 523 -7.35 -14.40 2.43
N ALA A 524 -6.53 -14.90 1.50
CA ALA A 524 -5.21 -15.45 1.82
C ALA A 524 -4.26 -14.38 2.37
N ASN A 525 -4.30 -13.16 1.83
CA ASN A 525 -3.53 -12.02 2.34
C ASN A 525 -3.99 -11.61 3.75
N TYR A 526 -5.30 -11.46 3.97
CA TYR A 526 -5.84 -11.17 5.30
C TYR A 526 -5.53 -12.27 6.31
N PHE A 527 -5.60 -13.55 5.92
CA PHE A 527 -5.15 -14.65 6.77
C PHE A 527 -3.71 -14.46 7.24
N GLY A 528 -2.82 -14.02 6.34
CA GLY A 528 -1.43 -13.74 6.66
C GLY A 528 -1.30 -12.64 7.72
N VAL A 529 -1.95 -11.50 7.49
CA VAL A 529 -1.89 -10.32 8.37
C VAL A 529 -2.55 -10.57 9.73
N GLU A 530 -3.74 -11.16 9.76
CA GLU A 530 -4.47 -11.43 11.00
C GLU A 530 -3.68 -12.38 11.93
N ARG A 531 -2.90 -13.31 11.35
CA ARG A 531 -2.18 -14.35 12.10
C ARG A 531 -0.70 -14.06 12.28
N SER A 532 -0.18 -12.91 11.84
CA SER A 532 1.24 -12.54 11.97
C SER A 532 1.57 -11.74 13.24
N GLN A 533 0.57 -11.45 14.07
CA GLN A 533 0.66 -10.62 15.27
C GLN A 533 1.06 -9.15 15.02
N ILE A 534 0.96 -8.68 13.77
CA ILE A 534 1.12 -7.26 13.45
C ILE A 534 0.02 -6.44 14.14
N GLU A 535 0.41 -5.33 14.75
CA GLU A 535 -0.46 -4.48 15.59
C GLU A 535 -1.49 -3.67 14.80
N GLY A 536 -1.25 -3.44 13.51
CA GLY A 536 -2.25 -2.88 12.60
C GLY A 536 -1.90 -3.06 11.13
N HIS A 537 -2.85 -2.81 10.23
CA HIS A 537 -2.63 -2.93 8.79
C HIS A 537 -3.52 -1.98 7.98
N CYS A 538 -3.06 -1.53 6.82
CA CYS A 538 -3.82 -0.71 5.89
C CYS A 538 -3.88 -1.36 4.50
N LEU A 539 -5.10 -1.63 4.02
CA LEU A 539 -5.31 -2.20 2.68
C LEU A 539 -5.02 -1.16 1.59
N TRP A 540 -4.35 -1.57 0.52
CA TRP A 540 -4.23 -0.83 -0.73
C TRP A 540 -5.30 -1.32 -1.71
N VAL A 541 -6.26 -0.51 -2.19
CA VAL A 541 -6.48 0.94 -1.95
C VAL A 541 -7.97 1.32 -2.11
N TYR A 542 -8.38 2.48 -1.61
CA TYR A 542 -9.63 3.12 -1.99
C TYR A 542 -9.39 4.18 -3.07
N THR A 543 -10.02 4.05 -4.24
CA THR A 543 -9.93 5.01 -5.35
C THR A 543 -11.34 5.36 -5.81
N VAL A 544 -11.65 6.65 -5.87
CA VAL A 544 -13.02 7.13 -6.11
C VAL A 544 -13.43 6.94 -7.56
N ILE A 545 -12.52 7.28 -8.46
CA ILE A 545 -12.72 7.31 -9.92
C ILE A 545 -12.31 5.99 -10.61
N ASN A 546 -12.17 4.91 -9.84
CA ASN A 546 -11.78 3.62 -10.38
C ASN A 546 -12.90 3.03 -11.24
N ASP A 547 -12.56 2.48 -12.41
CA ASP A 547 -13.50 1.83 -13.32
C ASP A 547 -12.93 0.51 -13.88
N HIS A 548 -13.75 -0.29 -14.57
CA HIS A 548 -13.33 -1.56 -15.18
C HIS A 548 -12.43 -1.37 -16.41
N GLU A 549 -12.50 -0.21 -17.08
CA GLU A 549 -11.78 0.06 -18.32
C GLU A 549 -10.30 0.39 -18.06
N ARG A 550 -10.03 1.27 -17.11
CA ARG A 550 -8.75 1.92 -16.84
C ARG A 550 -8.23 1.66 -15.44
N GLY A 551 -9.04 1.06 -14.57
CA GLY A 551 -8.67 0.83 -13.17
C GLY A 551 -8.61 2.14 -12.43
N ASP A 552 -7.52 2.40 -11.71
CA ASP A 552 -7.34 3.58 -10.85
C ASP A 552 -6.98 4.88 -11.60
N GLN A 553 -7.04 4.85 -12.94
CA GLN A 553 -6.65 5.93 -13.85
C GLN A 553 -5.13 6.24 -13.88
N TRP A 554 -4.32 5.43 -13.20
CA TRP A 554 -2.89 5.60 -13.03
C TRP A 554 -2.13 4.35 -13.55
N ASN A 555 -1.39 4.51 -14.64
CA ASN A 555 -0.56 3.46 -15.25
C ASN A 555 -1.31 2.17 -15.66
N GLY A 556 -2.65 2.22 -15.72
CA GLY A 556 -3.50 1.07 -16.05
C GLY A 556 -3.55 0.02 -14.94
N GLU A 557 -3.23 0.41 -13.71
CA GLU A 557 -3.35 -0.47 -12.55
C GLU A 557 -4.78 -0.52 -12.03
N ASP A 558 -5.15 -1.64 -11.41
CA ASP A 558 -6.42 -1.77 -10.71
C ASP A 558 -6.19 -2.57 -9.44
N LEU A 559 -6.03 -1.87 -8.31
CA LEU A 559 -5.90 -2.47 -6.98
C LEU A 559 -7.03 -2.01 -6.04
N SER A 560 -7.99 -1.24 -6.53
CA SER A 560 -8.97 -0.63 -5.64
C SER A 560 -10.08 -1.58 -5.24
N ILE A 561 -10.48 -1.55 -3.97
CA ILE A 561 -11.71 -2.23 -3.50
C ILE A 561 -13.00 -1.53 -3.92
N ASN A 562 -12.90 -0.40 -4.61
CA ASN A 562 -14.01 0.40 -5.08
C ASN A 562 -13.94 0.53 -6.61
N SER A 563 -15.09 0.46 -7.27
CA SER A 563 -15.25 0.81 -8.67
C SER A 563 -16.63 1.40 -8.89
N VAL A 564 -16.75 2.34 -9.81
CA VAL A 564 -18.03 2.95 -10.20
C VAL A 564 -18.94 1.98 -10.97
N ASP A 565 -18.36 0.92 -11.55
CA ASP A 565 -19.07 -0.09 -12.35
C ASP A 565 -19.61 -1.27 -11.51
N ASP A 566 -19.21 -1.37 -10.23
CA ASP A 566 -19.58 -2.49 -9.37
C ASP A 566 -20.77 -2.21 -8.46
N LYS A 567 -21.45 -3.28 -8.04
CA LYS A 567 -22.55 -3.22 -7.06
C LYS A 567 -21.96 -2.94 -5.68
N LEU A 568 -22.66 -2.10 -4.91
CA LEU A 568 -22.38 -1.95 -3.49
C LEU A 568 -22.94 -3.15 -2.72
N PRO A 569 -22.24 -3.65 -1.69
CA PRO A 569 -22.77 -4.66 -0.79
C PRO A 569 -24.10 -4.20 -0.18
N CYS A 570 -25.09 -5.11 -0.12
CA CYS A 570 -26.39 -4.80 0.47
C CYS A 570 -26.22 -4.25 1.89
N THR A 571 -26.81 -3.08 2.16
CA THR A 571 -26.90 -2.53 3.51
C THR A 571 -28.24 -2.93 4.12
N SER A 572 -28.26 -3.43 5.36
CA SER A 572 -29.51 -3.71 6.05
C SER A 572 -30.37 -2.44 6.08
N PRO A 573 -31.66 -2.51 5.69
CA PRO A 573 -32.56 -1.38 5.87
C PRO A 573 -32.64 -1.09 7.37
N VAL A 574 -32.42 0.18 7.72
CA VAL A 574 -32.50 0.72 9.08
C VAL A 574 -33.69 0.12 9.83
N PRO A 575 -33.52 -0.49 11.02
CA PRO A 575 -34.67 -0.81 11.85
C PRO A 575 -35.32 0.51 12.27
N LYS A 576 -36.57 0.72 11.87
CA LYS A 576 -37.40 1.74 12.53
C LYS A 576 -37.65 1.26 13.96
N SER A 577 -36.99 1.93 14.91
CA SER A 577 -37.14 1.86 16.38
C SER A 577 -36.11 0.99 17.12
N PRO A 578 -35.60 1.44 18.28
CA PRO A 578 -34.65 0.69 19.09
C PRO A 578 -35.41 -0.34 19.94
N THR A 579 -35.24 -1.64 19.66
CA THR A 579 -35.71 -2.69 20.58
C THR A 579 -34.64 -3.73 20.89
N LEU A 580 -34.34 -3.76 22.19
CA LEU A 580 -33.84 -4.84 23.06
C LEU A 580 -32.51 -5.52 22.71
N SER A 581 -31.49 -5.20 23.51
CA SER A 581 -30.21 -5.89 23.71
C SER A 581 -30.40 -7.38 23.98
N SER A 582 -29.60 -8.23 23.33
CA SER A 582 -29.48 -9.65 23.68
C SER A 582 -28.35 -9.79 24.71
N SER A 583 -28.70 -10.03 25.97
CA SER A 583 -27.76 -10.32 27.06
C SER A 583 -27.94 -11.78 27.50
N ALA A 584 -26.84 -12.53 27.57
CA ALA A 584 -26.84 -13.90 28.07
C ALA A 584 -25.69 -14.13 29.06
N GLU A 585 -26.01 -14.69 30.23
CA GLU A 585 -25.06 -15.29 31.18
C GLU A 585 -25.11 -16.81 31.01
N SER A 586 -23.96 -17.46 30.79
CA SER A 586 -23.89 -18.92 30.61
C SER A 586 -23.58 -19.66 31.92
N PRO A 587 -24.40 -20.64 32.33
CA PRO A 587 -24.00 -21.65 33.32
C PRO A 587 -23.38 -22.88 32.65
N LEU A 588 -22.28 -23.35 33.26
CA LEU A 588 -21.56 -24.59 32.95
C LEU A 588 -22.49 -25.82 32.88
N LYS A 589 -22.38 -26.62 31.80
CA LYS A 589 -22.80 -28.03 31.82
C LYS A 589 -21.80 -28.95 31.13
N LEU A 590 -21.44 -29.98 31.88
CA LEU A 590 -20.61 -31.13 31.56
C LEU A 590 -21.50 -32.27 31.02
N SER A 591 -21.12 -32.94 29.93
CA SER A 591 -21.49 -34.36 29.72
C SER A 591 -20.64 -35.06 28.64
N THR A 592 -19.81 -35.98 29.11
CA THR A 592 -19.48 -37.34 28.63
C THR A 592 -19.91 -37.84 27.24
N THR A 593 -18.89 -38.18 26.43
CA THR A 593 -18.63 -39.43 25.68
C THR A 593 -19.78 -40.30 25.14
N ASN A 594 -19.76 -40.56 23.81
CA ASN A 594 -19.59 -41.94 23.30
C ASN A 594 -19.15 -42.01 21.81
N LYS A 595 -18.39 -43.08 21.51
CA LYS A 595 -17.67 -43.40 20.26
C LYS A 595 -18.55 -44.06 19.18
N HIS A 596 -18.18 -43.91 17.90
CA HIS A 596 -17.64 -44.93 16.96
C HIS A 596 -18.12 -44.79 15.48
N ARG A 597 -17.18 -45.16 14.59
CA ARG A 597 -17.25 -45.52 13.14
C ARG A 597 -17.12 -44.39 12.12
N GLU A 598 -16.39 -44.53 11.02
CA GLU A 598 -15.36 -45.49 10.55
C GLU A 598 -14.71 -44.84 9.31
N SER A 599 -13.46 -45.20 9.06
CA SER A 599 -12.54 -44.65 8.07
C SER A 599 -12.79 -45.15 6.64
N SER A 600 -12.56 -44.27 5.65
CA SER A 600 -12.08 -44.67 4.32
C SER A 600 -11.10 -43.62 3.81
N LEU A 601 -9.81 -43.96 3.90
CA LEU A 601 -8.69 -43.30 3.24
C LEU A 601 -8.61 -43.85 1.81
N ASP A 602 -8.40 -42.97 0.83
CA ASP A 602 -7.67 -43.32 -0.39
C ASP A 602 -6.61 -42.24 -0.60
N ASP A 603 -5.35 -42.65 -0.42
CA ASP A 603 -4.13 -41.91 -0.66
C ASP A 603 -3.79 -41.97 -2.15
N ASP A 604 -3.73 -40.83 -2.83
CA ASP A 604 -3.08 -40.74 -4.14
C ASP A 604 -1.56 -40.54 -3.97
N ILE A 605 -0.84 -41.63 -4.20
CA ILE A 605 0.62 -41.71 -4.13
C ILE A 605 1.26 -40.95 -5.30
N ILE A 606 1.99 -39.89 -4.97
CA ILE A 606 2.79 -39.12 -5.93
C ILE A 606 4.10 -39.88 -6.21
N THR A 607 4.31 -40.31 -7.46
CA THR A 607 5.57 -40.90 -7.94
C THR A 607 6.36 -39.91 -8.82
N PRO A 608 7.70 -40.08 -8.95
CA PRO A 608 8.57 -39.17 -9.72
C PRO A 608 8.19 -39.00 -11.21
N GLY A 609 7.37 -39.90 -11.77
CA GLY A 609 6.87 -39.81 -13.14
C GLY A 609 5.85 -38.69 -13.38
N ASN A 610 5.09 -38.27 -12.35
CA ASN A 610 4.07 -37.22 -12.48
C ASN A 610 4.66 -35.80 -12.41
N LEU A 611 5.90 -35.66 -11.94
CA LEU A 611 6.61 -34.38 -11.88
C LEU A 611 7.09 -33.88 -13.25
N GLN A 612 7.44 -34.77 -14.18
CA GLN A 612 7.92 -34.37 -15.51
C GLN A 612 6.79 -33.87 -16.44
N HIS A 613 5.55 -34.32 -16.23
CA HIS A 613 4.41 -33.87 -17.03
C HIS A 613 3.83 -32.52 -16.56
N THR A 614 4.14 -32.11 -15.33
CA THR A 614 3.77 -30.79 -14.75
C THR A 614 4.81 -29.70 -15.08
N LEU A 615 5.99 -30.10 -15.55
CA LEU A 615 7.10 -29.21 -15.97
C LEU A 615 7.12 -28.92 -17.48
N ALA A 616 6.21 -29.50 -18.26
CA ALA A 616 6.01 -29.13 -19.65
C ALA A 616 5.25 -27.80 -19.72
N SER A 617 5.98 -26.71 -19.96
CA SER A 617 5.42 -25.39 -20.18
C SER A 617 4.40 -25.42 -21.32
N PRO A 618 3.16 -24.90 -21.14
CA PRO A 618 2.41 -24.45 -22.29
C PRO A 618 3.15 -23.24 -22.87
N SER A 619 3.57 -23.35 -24.12
CA SER A 619 4.11 -22.24 -24.90
C SER A 619 3.08 -21.09 -24.90
N ILE A 620 3.45 -19.96 -24.30
CA ILE A 620 2.72 -18.70 -24.44
C ILE A 620 3.01 -18.17 -25.85
N SER A 621 2.30 -18.74 -26.81
CA SER A 621 2.05 -18.16 -28.12
C SER A 621 0.53 -18.04 -28.21
N SER A 622 0.01 -16.89 -27.80
CA SER A 622 -1.41 -16.54 -27.94
C SER A 622 -1.74 -16.35 -29.42
N ASN A 623 -1.98 -17.46 -30.13
CA ASN A 623 -2.86 -17.39 -31.28
C ASN A 623 -4.26 -17.06 -30.75
N ARG A 624 -4.74 -15.85 -31.06
CA ARG A 624 -6.07 -15.34 -30.71
C ARG A 624 -7.13 -16.41 -30.96
N SER A 625 -7.62 -17.05 -29.90
CA SER A 625 -8.86 -17.80 -29.97
C SER A 625 -9.99 -16.77 -30.10
N ALA A 626 -10.82 -16.91 -31.14
CA ALA A 626 -11.89 -15.98 -31.49
C ALA A 626 -13.10 -16.02 -30.51
N LYS A 627 -12.86 -16.22 -29.21
CA LYS A 627 -13.89 -16.43 -28.18
C LYS A 627 -13.60 -15.78 -26.83
N ASP A 628 -12.77 -14.75 -26.77
CA ASP A 628 -12.81 -13.88 -25.59
C ASP A 628 -13.97 -12.89 -25.75
N PRO A 629 -14.99 -12.92 -24.89
CA PRO A 629 -16.05 -11.93 -24.93
C PRO A 629 -15.44 -10.54 -24.66
N GLU A 630 -15.97 -9.54 -25.37
CA GLU A 630 -15.65 -8.14 -25.13
C GLU A 630 -15.97 -7.75 -23.68
N LEU A 631 -15.34 -6.68 -23.18
CA LEU A 631 -15.62 -6.18 -21.83
C LEU A 631 -17.11 -5.84 -21.72
N THR A 632 -17.85 -6.57 -20.87
CA THR A 632 -19.29 -6.42 -20.70
C THR A 632 -19.66 -5.49 -19.54
N ASN A 633 -18.68 -5.05 -18.75
CA ASN A 633 -18.87 -4.31 -17.49
C ASN A 633 -19.89 -5.02 -16.58
N ALA A 634 -19.75 -6.34 -16.43
CA ALA A 634 -20.63 -7.16 -15.63
C ALA A 634 -20.49 -6.77 -14.14
N PRO A 635 -21.57 -6.28 -13.50
CA PRO A 635 -21.46 -5.71 -12.16
C PRO A 635 -21.35 -6.80 -11.09
N GLY A 636 -20.25 -6.79 -10.33
CA GLY A 636 -20.02 -7.70 -9.20
C GLY A 636 -19.90 -6.97 -7.85
N LEU A 637 -19.55 -7.70 -6.79
CA LEU A 637 -19.31 -7.13 -5.45
C LEU A 637 -17.83 -6.82 -5.18
N ARG A 638 -16.96 -6.96 -6.18
CA ARG A 638 -15.53 -6.66 -6.10
C ARG A 638 -14.82 -7.37 -4.94
N GLY A 639 -15.23 -8.60 -4.61
CA GLY A 639 -14.66 -9.38 -3.51
C GLY A 639 -14.96 -8.84 -2.10
N ALA A 640 -16.09 -8.15 -1.92
CA ALA A 640 -16.51 -7.60 -0.63
C ALA A 640 -16.51 -8.60 0.53
N GLU A 641 -16.80 -9.88 0.28
CA GLU A 641 -16.74 -10.93 1.29
C GLU A 641 -15.33 -11.14 1.87
N ALA A 642 -14.27 -10.79 1.12
CA ALA A 642 -12.91 -10.93 1.60
C ALA A 642 -12.48 -9.72 2.41
N PHE A 643 -12.92 -8.49 2.07
CA PHE A 643 -12.51 -7.27 2.76
C PHE A 643 -13.52 -6.71 3.77
N ILE A 644 -14.73 -7.24 3.90
CA ILE A 644 -15.65 -6.88 5.00
C ILE A 644 -15.43 -7.89 6.12
N ARG A 645 -14.61 -7.55 7.12
CA ARG A 645 -14.16 -8.53 8.13
C ARG A 645 -14.44 -8.08 9.56
N PRO A 646 -14.70 -9.01 10.49
CA PRO A 646 -14.77 -8.70 11.91
C PRO A 646 -13.41 -8.23 12.43
N THR A 647 -13.39 -7.33 13.41
CA THR A 647 -12.13 -6.72 13.89
C THR A 647 -12.20 -6.35 15.36
N PRO A 648 -11.21 -6.72 16.19
CA PRO A 648 -11.19 -6.39 17.61
C PRO A 648 -10.69 -4.95 17.80
N THR A 649 -11.53 -3.97 17.44
CA THR A 649 -11.19 -2.54 17.38
C THR A 649 -10.53 -1.98 18.64
N ALA A 650 -10.96 -2.43 19.84
CA ALA A 650 -10.34 -2.09 21.10
C ALA A 650 -10.40 -3.28 22.07
N VAL A 651 -9.30 -3.65 22.71
CA VAL A 651 -9.17 -4.86 23.52
C VAL A 651 -8.69 -4.52 24.93
N ALA A 652 -9.46 -4.92 25.95
CA ALA A 652 -9.08 -4.77 27.35
C ALA A 652 -8.01 -5.82 27.75
N GLY A 653 -6.80 -5.66 27.21
CA GLY A 653 -5.70 -6.60 27.31
C GLY A 653 -4.82 -6.50 26.06
N ASN A 654 -4.18 -7.62 25.69
CA ASN A 654 -3.42 -7.76 24.46
C ASN A 654 -3.98 -8.90 23.61
N VAL A 655 -4.11 -8.70 22.30
CA VAL A 655 -4.44 -9.76 21.33
C VAL A 655 -3.29 -10.75 21.28
N SER A 656 -3.57 -12.02 21.52
CA SER A 656 -2.62 -13.12 21.34
C SER A 656 -2.88 -13.90 20.05
N TYR A 657 -4.12 -13.88 19.57
CA TYR A 657 -4.53 -14.47 18.29
C TYR A 657 -5.81 -13.81 17.78
N THR A 658 -5.90 -13.57 16.48
CA THR A 658 -7.13 -13.18 15.78
C THR A 658 -7.17 -13.86 14.42
N GLY A 659 -8.35 -14.18 13.92
CA GLY A 659 -8.49 -14.72 12.57
C GLY A 659 -9.94 -14.89 12.15
N PHE A 660 -10.21 -14.59 10.89
CA PHE A 660 -11.50 -14.86 10.26
C PHE A 660 -11.34 -15.97 9.20
N ASP A 661 -12.04 -17.08 9.40
CA ASP A 661 -12.20 -18.13 8.40
C ASP A 661 -13.42 -17.79 7.55
N LEU A 662 -13.19 -17.20 6.36
CA LEU A 662 -14.24 -16.80 5.44
C LEU A 662 -15.09 -18.00 4.98
N ARG A 663 -14.45 -19.14 4.70
CA ARG A 663 -15.13 -20.34 4.18
C ARG A 663 -16.12 -20.93 5.19
N ARG A 664 -15.75 -20.93 6.47
CA ARG A 664 -16.59 -21.43 7.57
C ARG A 664 -17.41 -20.33 8.24
N CYS A 665 -17.19 -19.07 7.85
CA CYS A 665 -17.76 -17.89 8.48
C CYS A 665 -17.55 -17.88 10.01
N VAL A 666 -16.31 -18.14 10.46
CA VAL A 666 -15.95 -18.18 11.89
C VAL A 666 -14.90 -17.13 12.20
N TYR A 667 -15.20 -16.26 13.15
CA TYR A 667 -14.21 -15.36 13.73
C TYR A 667 -13.74 -15.86 15.09
N GLU A 668 -12.44 -15.88 15.30
CA GLU A 668 -11.82 -16.27 16.55
C GLU A 668 -10.92 -15.15 17.07
N LEU A 669 -11.02 -14.86 18.37
CA LEU A 669 -10.19 -13.92 19.09
C LEU A 669 -9.69 -14.57 20.38
N LYS A 670 -8.39 -14.48 20.63
CA LYS A 670 -7.79 -14.81 21.93
C LYS A 670 -7.01 -13.61 22.44
N ILE A 671 -7.15 -13.36 23.73
CA ILE A 671 -6.54 -12.21 24.40
C ILE A 671 -5.86 -12.65 25.68
N ARG A 672 -4.88 -11.87 26.12
CA ARG A 672 -4.26 -11.94 27.44
C ARG A 672 -4.54 -10.64 28.18
N ALA A 673 -5.34 -10.73 29.24
CA ALA A 673 -5.74 -9.59 30.06
C ALA A 673 -4.99 -9.59 31.40
N LEU A 674 -4.29 -8.50 31.72
CA LEU A 674 -3.60 -8.37 33.02
C LEU A 674 -4.55 -7.99 34.16
N LYS A 675 -5.74 -7.50 33.84
CA LYS A 675 -6.83 -7.16 34.76
C LYS A 675 -8.17 -7.45 34.08
N ALA A 676 -9.23 -7.56 34.87
CA ALA A 676 -10.58 -7.66 34.33
C ALA A 676 -10.95 -6.41 33.50
N ALA A 677 -11.78 -6.62 32.47
CA ALA A 677 -12.32 -5.53 31.66
C ALA A 677 -13.24 -4.64 32.50
N GLU A 678 -13.03 -3.33 32.42
CA GLU A 678 -13.83 -2.35 33.16
C GLU A 678 -15.22 -2.21 32.53
N GLU A 679 -16.24 -1.90 33.35
CA GLU A 679 -17.63 -1.76 32.86
C GLU A 679 -17.74 -0.72 31.74
N ILE A 680 -17.01 0.39 31.86
CA ILE A 680 -17.01 1.49 30.89
C ILE A 680 -16.05 1.28 29.71
N ALA A 681 -15.16 0.28 29.78
CA ALA A 681 -14.12 0.03 28.79
C ALA A 681 -13.98 -1.47 28.49
N PRO A 682 -15.04 -2.12 27.95
CA PRO A 682 -14.97 -3.52 27.53
C PRO A 682 -14.08 -3.69 26.30
N THR A 683 -13.74 -4.95 26.01
CA THR A 683 -13.27 -5.34 24.67
C THR A 683 -14.41 -5.11 23.66
N THR A 684 -14.11 -4.47 22.54
CA THR A 684 -15.06 -4.10 21.48
C THR A 684 -14.61 -4.67 20.15
N VAL A 685 -15.49 -5.45 19.52
CA VAL A 685 -15.28 -6.08 18.21
C VAL A 685 -16.29 -5.48 17.24
N PHE A 686 -15.82 -4.96 16.11
CA PHE A 686 -16.68 -4.69 14.95
C PHE A 686 -17.12 -6.02 14.35
N VAL A 687 -18.43 -6.22 14.17
CA VAL A 687 -19.00 -7.48 13.70
C VAL A 687 -19.86 -7.19 12.48
N PRO A 688 -19.39 -7.42 11.24
CA PRO A 688 -20.11 -7.03 10.05
C PRO A 688 -21.38 -7.85 9.86
N GLU A 689 -22.53 -7.17 9.77
CA GLU A 689 -23.83 -7.81 9.47
C GLU A 689 -23.80 -8.59 8.15
N PHE A 690 -22.91 -8.22 7.23
CA PHE A 690 -22.68 -8.93 5.97
C PHE A 690 -22.41 -10.42 6.17
N HIS A 691 -21.67 -10.79 7.23
CA HIS A 691 -21.34 -12.18 7.57
C HIS A 691 -22.11 -12.68 8.80
N PHE A 692 -22.40 -11.79 9.73
CA PHE A 692 -22.96 -12.09 11.04
C PHE A 692 -24.23 -11.28 11.28
N PRO A 693 -25.35 -11.54 10.57
CA PRO A 693 -26.62 -10.90 10.90
C PRO A 693 -26.99 -11.20 12.35
N ARG A 694 -27.49 -10.18 13.07
CA ARG A 694 -27.75 -10.24 14.52
C ARG A 694 -28.52 -11.49 14.96
N ASP A 695 -29.57 -11.84 14.22
CA ASP A 695 -30.46 -12.96 14.56
C ASP A 695 -29.97 -14.33 14.03
N GLN A 696 -28.83 -14.35 13.34
CA GLN A 696 -28.26 -15.53 12.68
C GLN A 696 -26.76 -15.68 12.97
N CYS A 697 -26.29 -15.11 14.09
CA CYS A 697 -24.92 -15.30 14.57
C CYS A 697 -24.92 -15.89 15.98
N GLU A 698 -23.99 -16.79 16.24
CA GLU A 698 -23.77 -17.40 17.55
C GLU A 698 -22.45 -16.87 18.14
N VAL A 699 -22.53 -16.35 19.36
CA VAL A 699 -21.37 -15.81 20.09
C VAL A 699 -21.05 -16.74 21.26
N THR A 700 -19.82 -17.24 21.30
CA THR A 700 -19.27 -18.02 22.41
C THR A 700 -18.11 -17.27 23.04
N VAL A 701 -18.10 -17.14 24.37
CA VAL A 701 -16.99 -16.57 25.13
C VAL A 701 -16.53 -17.55 26.22
N SER A 702 -15.24 -17.52 26.56
CA SER A 702 -14.68 -18.36 27.63
C SER A 702 -15.21 -17.99 29.01
N ALA A 703 -15.41 -16.70 29.27
CA ALA A 703 -15.87 -16.16 30.53
C ALA A 703 -16.47 -14.77 30.37
N GLY A 704 -17.19 -14.33 31.40
CA GLY A 704 -17.78 -13.00 31.49
C GLY A 704 -19.09 -12.86 30.72
N LYS A 705 -19.47 -11.62 30.43
CA LYS A 705 -20.71 -11.26 29.71
C LYS A 705 -20.39 -10.58 28.39
N TRP A 706 -21.27 -10.73 27.41
CA TRP A 706 -21.16 -10.03 26.14
C TRP A 706 -22.51 -9.42 25.74
N GLU A 707 -22.44 -8.41 24.89
CA GLU A 707 -23.60 -7.75 24.30
C GLU A 707 -23.32 -7.47 22.81
N LEU A 708 -24.26 -7.85 21.95
CA LEU A 708 -24.26 -7.47 20.54
C LEU A 708 -25.28 -6.34 20.34
N SER A 709 -24.80 -5.19 19.88
CA SER A 709 -25.58 -3.96 19.74
C SER A 709 -25.21 -3.25 18.43
N SER A 710 -26.10 -2.38 17.95
CA SER A 710 -25.80 -1.50 16.81
C SER A 710 -26.01 -0.05 17.21
N ASP A 711 -25.12 0.82 16.76
CA ASP A 711 -25.21 2.26 16.98
C ASP A 711 -24.69 3.05 15.77
N ASP A 712 -25.06 4.32 15.67
CA ASP A 712 -24.70 5.25 14.60
C ASP A 712 -23.72 6.34 15.06
N SER A 713 -23.00 6.11 16.16
CA SER A 713 -22.11 7.10 16.77
C SER A 713 -20.93 7.51 15.88
N GLU A 714 -20.61 6.69 14.88
CA GLU A 714 -19.55 6.91 13.91
C GLU A 714 -20.08 7.13 12.48
N GLY A 715 -21.34 7.59 12.35
CA GLY A 715 -21.97 7.96 11.09
C GLY A 715 -23.01 6.94 10.62
N PRO A 716 -22.62 5.80 10.00
CA PRO A 716 -23.58 4.74 9.66
C PRO A 716 -23.90 3.89 10.89
N MET A 717 -25.03 3.18 10.85
CA MET A 717 -25.36 2.13 11.82
C MET A 717 -24.33 0.99 11.70
N LEU A 718 -23.62 0.68 12.79
CA LEU A 718 -22.59 -0.35 12.86
C LEU A 718 -22.90 -1.34 13.97
N GLN A 719 -22.80 -2.64 13.67
CA GLN A 719 -22.94 -3.69 14.66
C GLN A 719 -21.60 -3.94 15.39
N ARG A 720 -21.65 -3.91 16.72
CA ARG A 720 -20.51 -4.08 17.63
C ARG A 720 -20.83 -5.07 18.73
N LEU A 721 -19.88 -5.94 19.00
CA LEU A 721 -19.88 -6.81 20.16
C LEU A 721 -19.03 -6.18 21.27
N LYS A 722 -19.61 -5.99 22.45
CA LYS A 722 -18.92 -5.61 23.69
C LYS A 722 -18.75 -6.85 24.55
N TRP A 723 -17.56 -7.04 25.11
CA TRP A 723 -17.21 -8.19 25.92
C TRP A 723 -16.49 -7.77 27.20
N TRP A 724 -17.08 -8.10 28.34
CA TRP A 724 -16.53 -7.90 29.67
C TRP A 724 -16.05 -9.24 30.21
N HIS A 725 -14.75 -9.39 30.36
CA HIS A 725 -14.10 -10.65 30.75
C HIS A 725 -13.20 -10.46 31.99
N PRO A 726 -12.91 -11.53 32.74
CA PRO A 726 -11.94 -11.49 33.82
C PRO A 726 -10.50 -11.38 33.29
N GLU A 727 -9.54 -11.27 34.20
CA GLU A 727 -8.11 -11.35 33.90
C GLU A 727 -7.71 -12.76 33.39
N GLY A 728 -6.50 -12.87 32.84
CA GLY A 728 -5.94 -14.12 32.31
C GLY A 728 -6.13 -14.28 30.81
N GLU A 729 -6.01 -15.52 30.34
CA GLU A 729 -6.22 -15.87 28.93
C GLU A 729 -7.71 -16.10 28.66
N GLN A 730 -8.24 -15.38 27.69
CA GLN A 730 -9.67 -15.41 27.35
C GLN A 730 -9.84 -15.60 25.84
N SER A 731 -10.94 -16.21 25.44
CA SER A 731 -11.28 -16.45 24.04
C SER A 731 -12.72 -16.10 23.71
N LEU A 732 -12.92 -15.61 22.50
CA LEU A 732 -14.20 -15.30 21.89
C LEU A 732 -14.28 -15.96 20.51
N THR A 733 -15.43 -16.50 20.17
CA THR A 733 -15.75 -17.06 18.86
C THR A 733 -17.10 -16.52 18.40
N ILE A 734 -17.18 -16.09 17.15
CA ILE A 734 -18.43 -15.69 16.50
C ILE A 734 -18.62 -16.58 15.27
N GLN A 735 -19.71 -17.34 15.25
CA GLN A 735 -20.12 -18.16 14.12
C GLN A 735 -21.21 -17.41 13.36
N GLY A 736 -20.98 -17.16 12.07
CA GLY A 736 -21.93 -16.51 11.16
C GLY A 736 -22.55 -17.49 10.17
N ILE A 737 -23.17 -16.93 9.14
CA ILE A 737 -23.82 -17.69 8.08
C ILE A 737 -22.80 -18.10 7.03
N VAL A 738 -22.66 -19.40 6.80
CA VAL A 738 -21.92 -19.92 5.65
C VAL A 738 -22.74 -19.63 4.38
N ARG A 739 -22.27 -18.68 3.56
CA ARG A 739 -22.90 -18.34 2.28
C ARG A 739 -22.09 -18.92 1.13
N LYS A 740 -22.76 -19.27 0.03
CA LYS A 740 -22.10 -19.36 -1.27
C LYS A 740 -21.88 -17.93 -1.78
N HIS A 741 -20.64 -17.60 -2.13
CA HIS A 741 -20.25 -16.29 -2.65
C HIS A 741 -20.01 -16.36 -4.17
N ASN A 742 -19.99 -15.20 -4.85
CA ASN A 742 -19.70 -15.06 -6.29
C ASN A 742 -20.69 -15.76 -7.24
N ILE A 743 -21.99 -15.50 -7.04
CA ILE A 743 -23.05 -16.03 -7.91
C ILE A 743 -23.24 -15.09 -9.11
N ALA A 744 -23.17 -15.62 -10.33
CA ALA A 744 -23.35 -14.87 -11.57
C ALA A 744 -24.80 -14.35 -11.75
N GLU A 745 -24.91 -13.17 -12.35
CA GLU A 745 -26.18 -12.46 -12.59
C GLU A 745 -27.15 -13.29 -13.45
N GLY A 746 -28.41 -13.37 -13.03
CA GLY A 746 -29.48 -14.12 -13.70
C GLY A 746 -29.51 -15.62 -13.41
N SER A 747 -28.68 -16.12 -12.50
CA SER A 747 -28.74 -17.51 -12.06
C SER A 747 -29.86 -17.74 -11.04
N ALA A 748 -30.42 -18.95 -11.01
CA ALA A 748 -31.42 -19.33 -10.02
C ALA A 748 -30.90 -19.20 -8.56
N GLU A 749 -29.58 -19.23 -8.37
CA GLU A 749 -28.94 -19.05 -7.06
C GLU A 749 -28.88 -17.56 -6.63
N GLU A 750 -28.87 -16.58 -7.55
CA GLU A 750 -28.94 -15.13 -7.23
C GLU A 750 -30.34 -14.74 -6.74
N ALA A 751 -31.38 -15.32 -7.34
CA ALA A 751 -32.75 -15.18 -6.84
C ALA A 751 -32.84 -15.69 -5.38
N GLY A 752 -32.13 -16.78 -5.06
CA GLY A 752 -31.96 -17.26 -3.70
C GLY A 752 -31.14 -16.33 -2.79
N TYR A 753 -30.14 -15.60 -3.31
CA TYR A 753 -29.41 -14.56 -2.56
C TYR A 753 -30.33 -13.38 -2.19
N LEU A 754 -31.10 -12.87 -3.15
CA LEU A 754 -32.08 -11.81 -2.92
C LEU A 754 -33.20 -12.30 -1.99
N GLU A 755 -33.68 -13.53 -2.16
CA GLU A 755 -34.67 -14.14 -1.28
C GLU A 755 -34.11 -14.41 0.12
N GLN A 756 -32.86 -14.82 0.31
CA GLN A 756 -32.26 -14.99 1.65
C GLN A 756 -32.02 -13.65 2.34
N CYS A 757 -31.59 -12.63 1.59
CA CYS A 757 -31.59 -11.26 2.07
C CYS A 757 -33.01 -10.85 2.49
N GLN A 758 -34.05 -11.19 1.71
CA GLN A 758 -35.44 -10.86 2.02
C GLN A 758 -36.07 -11.70 3.15
N GLN A 759 -35.73 -12.98 3.28
CA GLN A 759 -36.28 -13.94 4.25
C GLN A 759 -35.68 -13.76 5.66
N GLY A 760 -34.52 -13.10 5.77
CA GLY A 760 -34.05 -12.54 7.04
C GLY A 760 -34.98 -11.47 7.62
N TYR A 761 -35.97 -11.00 6.85
CA TYR A 761 -37.00 -10.07 7.30
C TYR A 761 -38.34 -10.81 7.44
N GLY A 762 -38.68 -11.17 8.68
CA GLY A 762 -39.92 -11.88 9.01
C GLY A 762 -41.18 -11.08 8.68
N PHE A 763 -41.74 -11.28 7.48
CA PHE A 763 -43.14 -11.04 7.16
C PHE A 763 -43.87 -12.38 7.14
N ASN A 764 -44.51 -12.74 8.26
CA ASN A 764 -45.52 -13.80 8.28
C ASN A 764 -46.88 -13.15 7.97
N ALA A 765 -47.21 -13.03 6.68
CA ALA A 765 -48.59 -12.96 6.21
C ALA A 765 -48.92 -14.40 5.76
N GLY A 766 -49.75 -15.18 6.43
CA GLY A 766 -51.12 -14.88 6.81
C GLY A 766 -52.03 -15.84 6.04
N ASN A 767 -52.20 -17.07 6.53
CA ASN A 767 -53.29 -17.95 6.10
C ASN A 767 -54.40 -17.89 7.15
N CYS A 768 -55.29 -16.91 6.98
CA CYS A 768 -56.61 -16.91 7.59
C CYS A 768 -57.52 -17.72 6.67
N LEU A 769 -57.82 -18.97 7.06
CA LEU A 769 -58.88 -19.77 6.43
C LEU A 769 -60.07 -19.82 7.37
N VAL A 770 -61.20 -19.40 6.83
CA VAL A 770 -62.54 -19.49 7.40
C VAL A 770 -62.93 -20.97 7.56
N MET A 771 -62.98 -21.46 8.79
CA MET A 771 -64.16 -22.06 9.44
C MET A 771 -63.87 -22.37 10.90
#